data_AF-G1UN37-F1
#
_entry.id   AF-G1UN37-F1
#
_cell.length_a   1.000
_cell.length_b   1.000
_cell.length_c   1.000
_cell.angle_alpha   90.00
_cell.angle_beta   90.00
_cell.angle_gamma   90.00
#
_symmetry.space_group_name_H-M   'P 1'
#
loop_
_entity.id
_entity.type
_entity.pdbx_description
1 polymer ?
#
loop_
_entity_poly.entity_id
_entity_poly.type
_entity_poly.pdbx_seq_one_letter_code
_entity_poly.pdbx_strand_id
1 'polypeptide(L)'
;MKRKGEARNVLLCAVLAAQLILLPVLGANVRAAGVTPDPNAAANKRPSMETAPNGVPVVNITAANGSGLSHNQYHDFNVHQQGLILNNSSGAANSQLGGIVAGNPNFHGNRGAEARTILNEVTSANRSRIEGYIEVNGRAADVILANPNGVTVNGGGFINVPRATITTGKPEVDPGGALRGYEVRQGDIRIEGAGINADNTDAFTLLARTAHVEAQVRASSLAVVTGKNSVAADGTVTPLADPSPAPADPGDPSLPPAAEEKPEVGIDSSALGGMYANRITLIATEKGVGVNLEGTVQSADQMVITADGKLRLREAVSGGDAVLAGKGDIELTGATVTAARDLSVTADNLRLEKGVFEPQYEARKAKKQAGSVTAGAASAPASGLTDPTPEPEPEKSSGLYAGGNLSIKANTLVLGEDAQAASGVDSSGGLTKDGNTTIAAGTVEAKRAKVLSGGSINIAAATADAASSTIAGRGDVVLSGGELALLNTLVQGGRVGLDLEHVKLTEKSKAEAVTDLAFRVAQAELNDASLSAGSDLLLDVGKALFDVQSSLSSGNDLTLRGTDVTLNGAFLAAGQDLEYSGESLSNMNGVLYAARDQRLYTSGLLLNDGGEIYAGRDILIADADGKGENAVRNLSGTISAGNELSISAKTVENKKREFEVAERGKHISYNEWYECNKPLLGHGCDRRQLWYYVNVYEDYILKDSPSAQMLAGGDILINADLLENHYSTIAAGNNLAVKATNVDNKDAVLQRTRTVRETMKGWDSDDDFTGEYFRSYNETYEEIGRSPVVLSAKSGLYMDVADTFNNYSDRQGISLPNGNSESAGYPFAGSPMFRPSTSPGHHYLIETNPMFTNMGLFYGSDYFLSRIGLDQDRQQVVLLGDAFYETRLVQQQILAATGQRFLNGYSSDADQMRGLMDAAAAQAQGLDLSVGVALTPTQVAALTQDIIWLEEEEHMGQKVLVPHLYLASATQQDIAPGGGVQAKNVYINAGKGILNEGRINGENVNLASVNIENTGGLLRGGSLNLTALNDIANNSGFLQGGDISLKAGGNIVSQTLTRPTRAMPPPARAGPGRHRGHGHCDGRGGQRPGHPGLHAQRGRRRDPGR
;
A
#
# COMPACT_ATOMS: atom_id res chain seq x y z
N MET A 1 20.18 -89.54 -30.71
CA MET A 1 20.67 -88.92 -31.96
C MET A 1 21.50 -87.70 -31.60
N LYS A 2 22.78 -87.69 -32.04
CA LYS A 2 23.65 -86.53 -32.39
C LYS A 2 23.71 -85.35 -31.39
N ARG A 3 24.85 -84.88 -30.88
CA ARG A 3 26.26 -84.88 -31.32
C ARG A 3 27.12 -84.44 -30.09
N LYS A 4 28.18 -85.18 -29.74
CA LYS A 4 29.63 -84.84 -29.94
C LYS A 4 30.06 -83.53 -29.25
N GLY A 5 31.01 -83.46 -28.31
CA GLY A 5 32.04 -84.41 -27.86
C GLY A 5 33.44 -83.81 -27.99
N GLU A 6 34.24 -83.86 -26.92
CA GLU A 6 35.73 -83.96 -26.82
C GLU A 6 36.14 -83.46 -25.40
N ALA A 7 36.62 -84.25 -24.43
CA ALA A 7 37.73 -85.21 -24.33
C ALA A 7 39.07 -84.55 -23.89
N ARG A 8 39.55 -84.83 -22.65
CA ARG A 8 40.78 -85.61 -22.32
C ARG A 8 41.44 -85.30 -20.96
N ASN A 9 41.96 -86.40 -20.37
CA ASN A 9 43.10 -86.60 -19.46
C ASN A 9 42.97 -86.12 -18.00
N VAL A 10 43.06 -86.92 -16.91
CA VAL A 10 43.82 -88.14 -16.52
C VAL A 10 45.30 -87.90 -16.16
N LEU A 11 45.60 -88.15 -14.87
CA LEU A 11 46.83 -88.65 -14.21
C LEU A 11 47.96 -87.67 -13.76
N LEU A 12 48.08 -87.53 -12.42
CA LEU A 12 49.31 -87.62 -11.58
C LEU A 12 48.81 -87.60 -10.11
N CYS A 13 48.83 -88.66 -9.29
CA CYS A 13 49.96 -89.42 -8.74
C CYS A 13 51.12 -88.57 -8.22
N ALA A 14 51.10 -88.18 -6.93
CA ALA A 14 52.19 -88.38 -5.96
C ALA A 14 51.89 -87.68 -4.62
N VAL A 15 52.19 -88.36 -3.49
CA VAL A 15 52.24 -87.88 -2.09
C VAL A 15 50.87 -87.79 -1.38
N LEU A 16 50.55 -88.52 -0.31
CA LEU A 16 51.24 -89.53 0.48
C LEU A 16 50.14 -90.24 1.33
N ALA A 17 50.23 -91.56 1.47
CA ALA A 17 49.48 -92.32 2.46
C ALA A 17 50.25 -92.33 3.79
N ALA A 18 49.59 -92.01 4.92
CA ALA A 18 49.94 -92.52 6.24
C ALA A 18 48.88 -92.18 7.33
N GLN A 19 48.30 -93.25 7.87
CA GLN A 19 48.13 -93.56 9.30
C GLN A 19 46.89 -93.14 10.11
N LEU A 20 46.40 -94.19 10.77
CA LEU A 20 45.45 -94.38 11.86
C LEU A 20 45.98 -93.87 13.23
N ILE A 21 45.02 -93.56 14.13
CA ILE A 21 44.98 -93.77 15.61
C ILE A 21 45.42 -92.65 16.61
N LEU A 22 44.45 -92.33 17.52
CA LEU A 22 44.43 -91.81 18.93
C LEU A 22 44.85 -90.36 19.34
N LEU A 23 43.86 -89.60 19.87
CA LEU A 23 43.75 -88.57 20.97
C LEU A 23 44.97 -87.70 21.38
N PRO A 24 44.84 -86.42 21.86
CA PRO A 24 43.76 -85.87 22.70
C PRO A 24 43.31 -84.41 22.42
N VAL A 25 42.37 -83.94 23.25
CA VAL A 25 41.88 -82.56 23.45
C VAL A 25 42.99 -81.50 23.34
N LEU A 26 42.79 -80.51 22.47
CA LEU A 26 43.29 -79.14 22.65
C LEU A 26 42.30 -78.19 21.96
N GLY A 27 41.77 -77.26 22.76
CA GLY A 27 40.78 -76.29 22.31
C GLY A 27 41.31 -75.45 21.16
N ALA A 28 40.66 -75.57 20.01
CA ALA A 28 40.68 -74.50 19.03
C ALA A 28 39.81 -73.38 19.60
N ASN A 29 40.47 -72.42 20.25
CA ASN A 29 39.88 -71.13 20.53
C ASN A 29 39.39 -70.56 19.21
N VAL A 30 38.07 -70.50 19.02
CA VAL A 30 37.44 -69.72 17.96
C VAL A 30 37.65 -68.25 18.33
N ARG A 31 38.81 -67.70 17.98
CA ARG A 31 38.95 -66.31 17.55
C ARG A 31 38.67 -66.36 16.04
N ALA A 32 37.82 -65.55 15.41
CA ALA A 32 37.07 -64.39 15.82
C ALA A 32 35.89 -64.27 14.84
N ALA A 33 34.67 -64.30 15.33
CA ALA A 33 33.57 -63.57 14.72
C ALA A 33 33.39 -62.35 15.62
N GLY A 34 33.18 -61.14 15.10
CA GLY A 34 33.22 -59.89 15.88
C GLY A 34 32.30 -59.76 17.11
N VAL A 35 31.63 -60.82 17.56
CA VAL A 35 30.84 -60.93 18.79
C VAL A 35 31.54 -61.84 19.81
N THR A 36 31.82 -61.31 21.00
CA THR A 36 32.45 -62.02 22.13
C THR A 36 31.59 -61.84 23.39
N PRO A 37 30.97 -62.91 23.94
CA PRO A 37 30.26 -62.84 25.22
C PRO A 37 31.17 -62.32 26.33
N ASP A 38 30.64 -61.51 27.25
CA ASP A 38 31.44 -60.97 28.35
C ASP A 38 31.81 -62.13 29.31
N PRO A 39 33.09 -62.46 29.49
CA PRO A 39 33.50 -63.53 30.40
C PRO A 39 33.14 -63.23 31.87
N ASN A 40 32.98 -61.95 32.23
CA ASN A 40 32.65 -61.48 33.58
C ASN A 40 31.14 -61.33 33.82
N ALA A 41 30.30 -61.51 32.80
CA ALA A 41 28.85 -61.47 32.96
C ALA A 41 28.35 -62.67 33.78
N ALA A 42 27.28 -62.43 34.54
CA ALA A 42 26.57 -63.49 35.27
C ALA A 42 26.11 -64.59 34.29
N ALA A 43 26.03 -65.85 34.74
CA ALA A 43 25.70 -66.98 33.88
C ALA A 43 24.36 -66.83 33.14
N ASN A 44 23.37 -66.20 33.78
CA ASN A 44 22.06 -65.88 33.20
C ASN A 44 22.07 -64.65 32.26
N LYS A 45 23.22 -64.00 32.09
CA LYS A 45 23.44 -62.88 31.16
C LYS A 45 24.51 -63.16 30.10
N ARG A 46 25.14 -64.33 30.15
CA ARG A 46 26.25 -64.69 29.29
C ARG A 46 25.76 -65.64 28.18
N PRO A 47 25.57 -65.16 26.94
CA PRO A 47 25.17 -66.02 25.82
C PRO A 47 26.29 -66.99 25.44
N SER A 48 25.94 -68.01 24.66
CA SER A 48 26.90 -68.94 24.06
C SER A 48 26.97 -68.74 22.54
N MET A 49 28.15 -68.95 21.95
CA MET A 49 28.37 -68.78 20.52
C MET A 49 28.44 -70.13 19.81
N GLU A 50 27.81 -70.21 18.64
CA GLU A 50 27.92 -71.29 17.67
C GLU A 50 28.10 -70.68 16.26
N THR A 51 28.28 -71.55 15.27
CA THR A 51 28.34 -71.14 13.87
C THR A 51 27.33 -71.98 13.09
N ALA A 52 26.52 -71.33 12.26
CA ALA A 52 25.62 -72.01 11.34
C ALA A 52 26.43 -72.85 10.32
N PRO A 53 25.81 -73.85 9.67
CA PRO A 53 26.51 -74.70 8.70
C PRO A 53 27.18 -73.95 7.54
N ASN A 54 26.69 -72.76 7.21
CA ASN A 54 27.21 -71.89 6.15
C ASN A 54 28.21 -70.82 6.64
N GLY A 55 28.61 -70.85 7.92
CA GLY A 55 29.63 -69.95 8.47
C GLY A 55 29.08 -68.68 9.13
N VAL A 56 27.77 -68.42 9.09
CA VAL A 56 27.18 -67.26 9.79
C VAL A 56 27.24 -67.47 11.31
N PRO A 57 27.72 -66.50 12.11
CA PRO A 57 27.76 -66.63 13.56
C PRO A 57 26.36 -66.71 14.16
N VAL A 58 26.18 -67.61 15.13
CA VAL A 58 24.93 -67.83 15.87
C VAL A 58 25.16 -67.50 17.35
N VAL A 59 24.42 -66.52 17.85
CA VAL A 59 24.30 -66.22 19.28
C VAL A 59 23.14 -67.01 19.85
N ASN A 60 23.44 -68.02 20.63
CA ASN A 60 22.47 -68.67 21.49
C ASN A 60 22.24 -67.77 22.71
N ILE A 61 21.17 -66.96 22.65
CA ILE A 61 20.81 -65.99 23.68
C ILE A 61 20.48 -66.69 25.01
N THR A 62 20.55 -65.97 26.12
CA THR A 62 20.12 -66.48 27.43
C THR A 62 18.60 -66.66 27.50
N ALA A 63 18.13 -67.59 28.34
CA ALA A 63 16.69 -67.80 28.55
C ALA A 63 16.02 -66.51 29.04
N ALA A 64 14.83 -66.22 28.50
CA ALA A 64 14.06 -65.06 28.92
C ALA A 64 13.65 -65.14 30.39
N ASN A 65 13.67 -64.00 31.08
CA ASN A 65 13.18 -63.89 32.46
C ASN A 65 11.64 -63.80 32.52
N GLY A 66 11.09 -63.57 33.73
CA GLY A 66 9.64 -63.49 33.94
C GLY A 66 8.92 -62.38 33.17
N SER A 67 9.62 -61.32 32.74
CA SER A 67 9.06 -60.26 31.88
C SER A 67 9.18 -60.58 30.39
N GLY A 68 9.87 -61.65 30.01
CA GLY A 68 10.15 -62.03 28.63
C GLY A 68 11.40 -61.35 28.05
N LEU A 69 12.27 -60.77 28.89
CA LEU A 69 13.53 -60.16 28.49
C LEU A 69 14.67 -61.19 28.54
N SER A 70 15.40 -61.34 27.44
CA SER A 70 16.70 -61.99 27.41
C SER A 70 17.78 -60.91 27.45
N HIS A 71 18.53 -60.85 28.56
CA HIS A 71 19.61 -59.87 28.75
C HIS A 71 20.95 -60.55 28.47
N ASN A 72 21.64 -60.12 27.43
CA ASN A 72 22.88 -60.70 26.95
C ASN A 72 23.99 -59.65 27.03
N GLN A 73 25.10 -59.97 27.70
CA GLN A 73 26.23 -59.07 27.90
C GLN A 73 27.45 -59.54 27.10
N TYR A 74 28.12 -58.59 26.46
CA TYR A 74 29.21 -58.82 25.52
C TYR A 74 30.42 -57.96 25.84
N HIS A 75 31.61 -58.54 25.67
CA HIS A 75 32.83 -57.74 25.57
C HIS A 75 32.89 -57.02 24.21
N ASP A 76 32.56 -57.71 23.12
CA ASP A 76 32.48 -57.11 21.77
C ASP A 76 31.18 -57.55 21.11
N PHE A 77 30.51 -56.65 20.40
CA PHE A 77 29.35 -56.97 19.57
C PHE A 77 29.47 -56.26 18.23
N ASN A 78 30.02 -56.96 17.23
CA ASN A 78 30.18 -56.48 15.86
C ASN A 78 29.56 -57.49 14.88
N VAL A 79 28.87 -56.97 13.88
CA VAL A 79 28.22 -57.76 12.82
C VAL A 79 28.97 -57.49 11.54
N HIS A 80 29.52 -58.53 10.92
CA HIS A 80 30.17 -58.42 9.61
C HIS A 80 29.15 -58.59 8.48
N GLN A 81 29.59 -58.43 7.23
CA GLN A 81 28.74 -58.50 6.03
C GLN A 81 27.92 -59.80 5.88
N GLN A 82 28.41 -60.91 6.42
CA GLN A 82 27.71 -62.20 6.45
C GLN A 82 26.49 -62.24 7.38
N GLY A 83 26.30 -61.22 8.22
CA GLY A 83 25.21 -61.12 9.19
C GLY A 83 25.45 -61.85 10.51
N LEU A 84 24.47 -61.82 11.39
CA LEU A 84 24.46 -62.42 12.73
C LEU A 84 23.09 -63.01 13.04
N ILE A 85 23.04 -64.22 13.58
CA ILE A 85 21.80 -64.89 13.98
C ILE A 85 21.68 -64.88 15.50
N LEU A 86 20.61 -64.30 16.03
CA LEU A 86 20.16 -64.41 17.41
C LEU A 86 19.18 -65.59 17.51
N ASN A 87 19.59 -66.70 18.12
CA ASN A 87 18.78 -67.91 18.16
C ASN A 87 17.75 -67.86 19.29
N ASN A 88 16.52 -67.48 18.97
CA ASN A 88 15.37 -67.41 19.89
C ASN A 88 14.39 -68.58 19.68
N SER A 89 14.90 -69.75 19.29
CA SER A 89 14.08 -70.92 18.99
C SER A 89 14.27 -72.01 20.04
N SER A 90 13.17 -72.55 20.58
CA SER A 90 13.21 -73.74 21.46
C SER A 90 13.44 -75.07 20.72
N GLY A 91 13.36 -75.08 19.38
CA GLY A 91 13.63 -76.23 18.52
C GLY A 91 14.37 -75.82 17.23
N ALA A 92 14.66 -76.76 16.34
CA ALA A 92 15.29 -76.42 15.06
C ALA A 92 14.38 -75.49 14.23
N ALA A 93 14.93 -74.39 13.73
CA ALA A 93 14.22 -73.40 12.92
C ALA A 93 15.05 -72.99 11.70
N ASN A 94 14.37 -72.57 10.64
CA ASN A 94 15.01 -72.17 9.39
C ASN A 94 15.32 -70.68 9.41
N SER A 95 16.60 -70.35 9.56
CA SER A 95 17.14 -68.99 9.47
C SER A 95 17.38 -68.61 8.00
N GLN A 96 17.05 -67.37 7.65
CA GLN A 96 17.29 -66.78 6.33
C GLN A 96 18.79 -66.60 6.06
N LEU A 97 19.57 -66.24 7.08
CA LEU A 97 21.03 -66.07 6.96
C LEU A 97 21.79 -67.39 7.05
N GLY A 98 21.34 -68.36 7.86
CA GLY A 98 22.11 -69.55 8.27
C GLY A 98 21.57 -70.90 7.79
N GLY A 99 20.38 -70.96 7.21
CA GLY A 99 19.67 -72.21 6.93
C GLY A 99 19.09 -72.85 8.20
N ILE A 100 19.05 -74.19 8.27
CA ILE A 100 18.53 -74.88 9.46
C ILE A 100 19.52 -74.70 10.62
N VAL A 101 19.08 -73.98 11.65
CA VAL A 101 19.82 -73.76 12.91
C VAL A 101 19.12 -74.57 14.01
N ALA A 102 19.90 -75.30 14.81
CA ALA A 102 19.37 -76.09 15.92
C ALA A 102 18.70 -75.18 16.97
N GLY A 103 17.80 -75.76 17.79
CA GLY A 103 17.20 -75.01 18.89
C GLY A 103 18.24 -74.50 19.87
N ASN A 104 18.01 -73.33 20.46
CA ASN A 104 18.93 -72.70 21.39
C ASN A 104 19.16 -73.63 22.59
N PRO A 105 20.41 -74.11 22.81
CA PRO A 105 20.73 -75.05 23.89
C PRO A 105 20.45 -74.47 25.28
N ASN A 106 20.47 -73.14 25.44
CA ASN A 106 20.17 -72.47 26.71
C ASN A 106 18.69 -72.60 27.11
N PHE A 107 17.80 -73.00 26.19
CA PHE A 107 16.38 -73.17 26.47
C PHE A 107 16.03 -74.59 26.90
N HIS A 108 16.93 -75.58 26.70
CA HIS A 108 16.68 -76.99 26.99
C HIS A 108 15.35 -77.53 26.44
N GLY A 109 14.92 -77.04 25.26
CA GLY A 109 13.64 -77.40 24.63
C GLY A 109 12.40 -76.70 25.20
N ASN A 110 12.54 -75.81 26.18
CA ASN A 110 11.44 -75.08 26.79
C ASN A 110 10.97 -73.91 25.91
N ARG A 111 9.78 -74.02 25.31
CA ARG A 111 9.13 -72.92 24.56
C ARG A 111 8.89 -71.65 25.40
N GLY A 112 8.73 -71.79 26.71
CA GLY A 112 8.57 -70.66 27.62
C GLY A 112 9.84 -69.84 27.84
N ALA A 113 11.01 -70.32 27.38
CA ALA A 113 12.28 -69.61 27.49
C ALA A 113 12.55 -68.64 26.33
N GLU A 114 11.72 -68.66 25.28
CA GLU A 114 11.81 -67.76 24.12
C GLU A 114 11.51 -66.30 24.54
N ALA A 115 12.39 -65.38 24.16
CA ALA A 115 12.32 -63.97 24.49
C ALA A 115 11.26 -63.24 23.66
N ARG A 116 10.67 -62.20 24.25
CA ARG A 116 9.93 -61.14 23.54
C ARG A 116 10.84 -59.96 23.22
N THR A 117 11.87 -59.74 24.04
CA THR A 117 12.86 -58.68 23.86
C THR A 117 14.25 -59.24 24.14
N ILE A 118 15.17 -59.01 23.22
CA ILE A 118 16.57 -59.43 23.28
C ILE A 118 17.42 -58.18 23.44
N LEU A 119 17.94 -57.96 24.65
CA LEU A 119 18.87 -56.89 24.96
C LEU A 119 20.30 -57.39 24.80
N ASN A 120 21.05 -56.77 23.89
CA ASN A 120 22.46 -56.99 23.68
C ASN A 120 23.23 -55.78 24.21
N GLU A 121 23.87 -55.93 25.37
CA GLU A 121 24.60 -54.88 26.06
C GLU A 121 26.11 -55.11 25.95
N VAL A 122 26.85 -54.13 25.44
CA VAL A 122 28.32 -54.15 25.43
C VAL A 122 28.83 -53.51 26.73
N THR A 123 29.62 -54.26 27.49
CA THR A 123 30.14 -53.85 28.81
C THR A 123 31.60 -53.41 28.76
N SER A 124 32.30 -53.62 27.65
CA SER A 124 33.67 -53.12 27.44
C SER A 124 33.67 -51.63 27.05
N ALA A 125 34.86 -51.08 26.77
CA ALA A 125 35.04 -49.73 26.23
C ALA A 125 35.01 -49.68 24.68
N ASN A 126 34.73 -50.80 24.00
CA ASN A 126 34.79 -50.89 22.55
C ASN A 126 33.47 -50.44 21.89
N ARG A 127 33.59 -49.77 20.74
CA ARG A 127 32.46 -49.46 19.83
C ARG A 127 31.98 -50.72 19.09
N SER A 128 30.70 -50.75 18.76
CA SER A 128 30.10 -51.74 17.86
C SER A 128 30.14 -51.29 16.40
N ARG A 129 30.46 -52.20 15.48
CA ARG A 129 30.39 -52.01 14.03
C ARG A 129 29.43 -53.01 13.39
N ILE A 130 28.45 -52.52 12.64
CA ILE A 130 27.35 -53.32 12.06
C ILE A 130 27.39 -53.18 10.53
N GLU A 131 27.80 -54.24 9.85
CA GLU A 131 28.04 -54.31 8.41
C GLU A 131 27.12 -55.29 7.67
N GLY A 132 26.19 -55.93 8.38
CA GLY A 132 25.27 -56.94 7.84
C GLY A 132 23.98 -57.06 8.67
N TYR A 133 23.09 -57.97 8.25
CA TYR A 133 21.77 -58.14 8.88
C TYR A 133 21.85 -58.89 10.22
N ILE A 134 21.02 -58.47 11.18
CA ILE A 134 20.77 -59.17 12.44
C ILE A 134 19.44 -59.91 12.30
N GLU A 135 19.47 -61.23 12.39
CA GLU A 135 18.29 -62.08 12.31
C GLU A 135 17.90 -62.64 13.68
N VAL A 136 16.62 -62.63 14.03
CA VAL A 136 16.09 -63.46 15.12
C VAL A 136 15.56 -64.78 14.54
N ASN A 137 16.26 -65.88 14.81
CA ASN A 137 15.82 -67.21 14.37
C ASN A 137 14.80 -67.79 15.37
N GLY A 138 13.66 -68.29 14.88
CA GLY A 138 12.57 -68.80 15.70
C GLY A 138 11.50 -67.75 15.98
N ARG A 139 11.07 -67.61 17.25
CA ARG A 139 10.03 -66.65 17.62
C ARG A 139 10.55 -65.22 17.45
N ALA A 140 9.79 -64.39 16.73
CA ALA A 140 10.09 -62.97 16.56
C ALA A 140 10.22 -62.26 17.92
N ALA A 141 11.20 -61.36 18.04
CA ALA A 141 11.48 -60.60 19.25
C ALA A 141 12.04 -59.23 18.92
N ASP A 142 11.80 -58.26 19.81
CA ASP A 142 12.44 -56.95 19.74
C ASP A 142 13.94 -57.10 19.98
N VAL A 143 14.76 -56.36 19.23
CA VAL A 143 16.22 -56.40 19.37
C VAL A 143 16.73 -55.03 19.80
N ILE A 144 17.49 -55.01 20.89
CA ILE A 144 18.15 -53.82 21.39
C ILE A 144 19.65 -54.07 21.35
N LEU A 145 20.39 -53.13 20.75
CA LEU A 145 21.85 -53.05 20.83
C LEU A 145 22.23 -51.81 21.65
N ALA A 146 22.71 -52.03 22.87
CA ALA A 146 23.12 -50.97 23.79
C ALA A 146 24.65 -50.96 23.93
N ASN A 147 25.30 -49.90 23.44
CA ASN A 147 26.73 -49.70 23.58
C ASN A 147 27.06 -48.21 23.85
N PRO A 148 27.33 -47.84 25.11
CA PRO A 148 27.66 -46.46 25.49
C PRO A 148 28.90 -45.85 24.82
N ASN A 149 29.76 -46.66 24.22
CA ASN A 149 30.95 -46.20 23.51
C ASN A 149 30.67 -45.82 22.05
N GLY A 150 29.44 -46.06 21.57
CA GLY A 150 28.99 -45.71 20.23
C GLY A 150 28.83 -46.91 19.28
N VAL A 151 28.11 -46.67 18.18
CA VAL A 151 27.77 -47.68 17.17
C VAL A 151 27.96 -47.11 15.77
N THR A 152 28.65 -47.83 14.89
CA THR A 152 28.78 -47.49 13.47
C THR A 152 28.05 -48.53 12.62
N VAL A 153 27.20 -48.09 11.69
CA VAL A 153 26.45 -48.95 10.77
C VAL A 153 26.85 -48.65 9.33
N ASN A 154 27.17 -49.69 8.56
CA ASN A 154 27.50 -49.61 7.15
C ASN A 154 27.00 -50.86 6.41
N GLY A 155 25.72 -50.87 6.03
CA GLY A 155 25.06 -52.03 5.41
C GLY A 155 24.29 -52.90 6.39
N GLY A 156 23.76 -52.32 7.47
CA GLY A 156 22.99 -53.06 8.48
C GLY A 156 21.53 -53.29 8.08
N GLY A 157 20.89 -54.24 8.75
CA GLY A 157 19.45 -54.45 8.64
C GLY A 157 18.95 -55.49 9.63
N PHE A 158 17.65 -55.77 9.61
CA PHE A 158 17.03 -56.71 10.55
C PHE A 158 16.20 -57.77 9.82
N ILE A 159 16.08 -58.95 10.40
CA ILE A 159 15.23 -60.03 9.89
C ILE A 159 14.47 -60.64 11.06
N ASN A 160 13.13 -60.72 10.95
CA ASN A 160 12.25 -61.24 11.99
C ASN A 160 12.33 -60.45 13.32
N VAL A 161 12.50 -59.14 13.22
CA VAL A 161 12.60 -58.21 14.35
C VAL A 161 11.48 -57.17 14.23
N PRO A 162 10.42 -57.24 15.06
CA PRO A 162 9.33 -56.26 15.02
C PRO A 162 9.78 -54.85 15.42
N ARG A 163 10.58 -54.72 16.47
CA ARG A 163 11.17 -53.43 16.88
C ARG A 163 12.68 -53.56 17.07
N ALA A 164 13.41 -52.61 16.50
CA ALA A 164 14.86 -52.56 16.63
C ALA A 164 15.28 -51.23 17.28
N THR A 165 16.15 -51.29 18.29
CA THR A 165 16.72 -50.12 18.96
C THR A 165 18.24 -50.22 18.97
N ILE A 166 18.90 -49.20 18.43
CA ILE A 166 20.35 -49.02 18.59
C ILE A 166 20.53 -47.83 19.53
N THR A 167 21.22 -48.05 20.65
CA THR A 167 21.40 -47.02 21.67
C THR A 167 22.82 -46.95 22.23
N THR A 168 23.25 -45.73 22.57
CA THR A 168 24.41 -45.49 23.44
C THR A 168 24.00 -45.27 24.90
N GLY A 169 22.70 -45.39 25.19
CA GLY A 169 22.16 -45.34 26.53
C GLY A 169 22.45 -46.63 27.29
N LYS A 170 22.69 -46.48 28.58
CA LYS A 170 22.77 -47.61 29.50
C LYS A 170 21.35 -48.14 29.76
N PRO A 171 21.07 -49.44 29.58
CA PRO A 171 19.75 -49.99 29.83
C PRO A 171 19.44 -50.01 31.33
N GLU A 172 18.23 -49.58 31.70
CA GLU A 172 17.72 -49.62 33.07
C GLU A 172 16.77 -50.80 33.23
N VAL A 173 17.16 -51.79 34.04
CA VAL A 173 16.34 -52.99 34.32
C VAL A 173 15.95 -52.95 35.80
N ASP A 174 14.67 -53.14 36.08
CA ASP A 174 14.16 -53.13 37.46
C ASP A 174 14.52 -54.41 38.24
N PRO A 175 14.34 -54.44 39.58
CA PRO A 175 14.64 -55.62 40.38
C PRO A 175 13.83 -56.88 40.00
N GLY A 176 12.69 -56.71 39.32
CA GLY A 176 11.86 -57.81 38.78
C GLY A 176 12.34 -58.34 37.42
N GLY A 177 13.35 -57.70 36.82
CA GLY A 177 13.94 -58.08 35.54
C GLY A 177 13.33 -57.39 34.32
N ALA A 178 12.37 -56.48 34.48
CA ALA A 178 11.75 -55.77 33.36
C ALA A 178 12.59 -54.56 32.93
N LEU A 179 12.70 -54.32 31.61
CA LEU A 179 13.34 -53.12 31.06
C LEU A 179 12.45 -51.89 31.34
N ARG A 180 13.02 -50.88 31.99
CA ARG A 180 12.35 -49.61 32.33
C ARG A 180 12.66 -48.50 31.34
N GLY A 181 13.82 -48.55 30.70
CA GLY A 181 14.26 -47.52 29.77
C GLY A 181 15.76 -47.53 29.52
N TYR A 182 16.27 -46.39 29.08
CA TYR A 182 17.67 -46.14 28.77
C TYR A 182 18.08 -44.79 29.33
N GLU A 183 19.28 -44.70 29.89
CA GLU A 183 19.91 -43.44 30.25
C GLU A 183 21.04 -43.12 29.28
N VAL A 184 20.82 -42.14 28.40
CA VAL A 184 21.77 -41.66 27.40
C VAL A 184 22.56 -40.48 27.98
N ARG A 185 23.87 -40.63 28.15
CA ARG A 185 24.77 -39.56 28.62
C ARG A 185 25.90 -39.22 27.66
N GLN A 186 26.31 -40.18 26.83
CA GLN A 186 27.48 -40.09 25.96
C GLN A 186 27.33 -41.03 24.75
N GLY A 187 28.35 -41.02 23.88
CA GLY A 187 28.44 -41.90 22.73
C GLY A 187 27.66 -41.38 21.52
N ASP A 188 28.15 -41.73 20.34
CA ASP A 188 27.55 -41.34 19.07
C ASP A 188 27.19 -42.56 18.21
N ILE A 189 26.16 -42.38 17.37
CA ILE A 189 25.79 -43.35 16.33
C ILE A 189 26.17 -42.77 14.96
N ARG A 190 26.88 -43.55 14.14
CA ARG A 190 27.20 -43.19 12.75
C ARG A 190 26.55 -44.15 11.77
N ILE A 191 25.83 -43.62 10.78
CA ILE A 191 25.28 -44.37 9.64
C ILE A 191 26.05 -43.94 8.41
N GLU A 192 26.85 -44.85 7.85
CA GLU A 192 27.81 -44.57 6.79
C GLU A 192 27.68 -45.58 5.64
N GLY A 193 28.36 -45.31 4.51
CA GLY A 193 28.48 -46.25 3.39
C GLY A 193 27.14 -46.72 2.82
N ALA A 194 26.83 -48.02 2.96
CA ALA A 194 25.60 -48.62 2.44
C ALA A 194 24.33 -48.32 3.27
N GLY A 195 24.47 -47.61 4.40
CA GLY A 195 23.34 -47.20 5.22
C GLY A 195 22.73 -48.33 6.04
N ILE A 196 21.42 -48.24 6.31
CA ILE A 196 20.66 -49.25 7.05
C ILE A 196 19.27 -49.46 6.45
N ASN A 197 18.87 -50.73 6.35
CA ASN A 197 17.53 -51.14 5.91
C ASN A 197 16.75 -51.79 7.06
N ALA A 198 15.75 -51.08 7.56
CA ALA A 198 14.80 -51.52 8.56
C ALA A 198 13.35 -51.45 8.04
N ASP A 199 13.13 -51.56 6.72
CA ASP A 199 11.79 -51.50 6.11
C ASP A 199 10.84 -52.59 6.63
N ASN A 200 11.40 -53.76 6.97
CA ASN A 200 10.66 -54.91 7.50
C ASN A 200 10.52 -54.92 9.05
N THR A 201 10.92 -53.82 9.70
CA THR A 201 10.76 -53.60 11.14
C THR A 201 9.64 -52.59 11.36
N ASP A 202 8.67 -52.89 12.23
CA ASP A 202 7.53 -52.00 12.51
C ASP A 202 8.01 -50.66 13.09
N ALA A 203 9.04 -50.68 13.96
CA ALA A 203 9.65 -49.48 14.52
C ALA A 203 11.17 -49.61 14.68
N PHE A 204 11.90 -48.62 14.16
CA PHE A 204 13.34 -48.50 14.29
C PHE A 204 13.71 -47.23 15.07
N THR A 205 14.55 -47.37 16.10
CA THR A 205 14.92 -46.29 17.00
C THR A 205 16.43 -46.16 17.15
N LEU A 206 16.95 -44.94 17.00
CA LEU A 206 18.31 -44.54 17.32
C LEU A 206 18.29 -43.63 18.56
N LEU A 207 18.98 -44.01 19.62
CA LEU A 207 19.05 -43.25 20.87
C LEU A 207 20.51 -42.99 21.25
N ALA A 208 21.02 -41.78 21.07
CA ALA A 208 22.44 -41.47 21.33
C ALA A 208 22.66 -40.06 21.87
N ARG A 209 23.88 -39.69 22.28
CA ARG A 209 24.16 -38.28 22.56
C ARG A 209 24.19 -37.48 21.26
N THR A 210 24.86 -38.00 20.22
CA THR A 210 24.85 -37.44 18.87
C THR A 210 24.63 -38.54 17.82
N ALA A 211 24.10 -38.17 16.65
CA ALA A 211 23.88 -39.06 15.52
C ALA A 211 24.37 -38.42 14.22
N HIS A 212 25.23 -39.13 13.49
CA HIS A 212 25.72 -38.76 12.16
C HIS A 212 25.09 -39.69 11.12
N VAL A 213 24.31 -39.15 10.19
CA VAL A 213 23.58 -39.89 9.16
C VAL A 213 24.09 -39.50 7.78
N GLU A 214 25.19 -40.13 7.38
CA GLU A 214 25.92 -39.86 6.13
C GLU A 214 25.50 -40.82 4.99
N ALA A 215 24.65 -41.82 5.28
CA ALA A 215 24.11 -42.78 4.33
C ALA A 215 22.59 -43.04 4.54
N GLN A 216 21.96 -43.74 3.59
CA GLN A 216 20.50 -43.89 3.57
C GLN A 216 19.97 -44.68 4.78
N VAL A 217 18.93 -44.15 5.44
CA VAL A 217 18.16 -44.87 6.45
C VAL A 217 16.77 -45.15 5.88
N ARG A 218 16.39 -46.41 5.82
CA ARG A 218 15.05 -46.85 5.39
C ARG A 218 14.36 -47.58 6.54
N ALA A 219 13.11 -47.23 6.86
CA ALA A 219 12.35 -47.88 7.93
C ALA A 219 10.83 -47.78 7.70
N SER A 220 10.01 -48.62 8.33
CA SER A 220 8.57 -48.35 8.37
C SER A 220 8.25 -47.16 9.29
N SER A 221 8.81 -47.12 10.50
CA SER A 221 8.73 -45.98 11.41
C SER A 221 10.11 -45.71 12.00
N LEU A 222 10.64 -44.49 11.85
CA LEU A 222 11.95 -44.07 12.31
C LEU A 222 11.83 -43.05 13.46
N ALA A 223 12.51 -43.32 14.56
CA ALA A 223 12.75 -42.35 15.62
C ALA A 223 14.25 -42.15 15.88
N VAL A 224 14.73 -40.91 15.85
CA VAL A 224 16.10 -40.55 16.21
C VAL A 224 16.04 -39.55 17.35
N VAL A 225 16.54 -39.94 18.52
CA VAL A 225 16.54 -39.09 19.72
C VAL A 225 17.99 -38.87 20.13
N THR A 226 18.39 -37.60 20.18
CA THR A 226 19.74 -37.17 20.53
C THR A 226 19.78 -36.21 21.72
N GLY A 227 20.94 -36.10 22.34
CA GLY A 227 21.16 -35.38 23.60
C GLY A 227 21.20 -36.30 24.82
N LYS A 228 21.42 -35.69 25.99
CA LYS A 228 21.41 -36.39 27.27
C LYS A 228 19.97 -36.63 27.72
N ASN A 229 19.53 -37.88 27.74
CA ASN A 229 18.13 -38.24 27.90
C ASN A 229 17.94 -39.45 28.82
N SER A 230 16.92 -39.41 29.66
CA SER A 230 16.26 -40.62 30.15
C SER A 230 15.11 -40.94 29.21
N VAL A 231 15.12 -42.15 28.63
CA VAL A 231 14.11 -42.61 27.68
C VAL A 231 13.42 -43.83 28.27
N ALA A 232 12.15 -43.69 28.65
CA ALA A 232 11.37 -44.79 29.21
C ALA A 232 11.07 -45.88 28.16
N ALA A 233 10.72 -47.08 28.62
CA ALA A 233 10.42 -48.23 27.74
C ALA A 233 9.20 -48.00 26.82
N ASP A 234 8.31 -47.07 27.17
CA ASP A 234 7.20 -46.62 26.33
C ASP A 234 7.62 -45.58 25.27
N GLY A 235 8.87 -45.12 25.30
CA GLY A 235 9.42 -44.12 24.39
C GLY A 235 9.37 -42.68 24.92
N THR A 236 8.89 -42.44 26.14
CA THR A 236 8.86 -41.09 26.73
C THR A 236 10.28 -40.57 26.93
N VAL A 237 10.59 -39.40 26.36
CA VAL A 237 11.91 -38.76 26.43
C VAL A 237 11.91 -37.66 27.49
N THR A 238 12.79 -37.76 28.48
CA THR A 238 13.02 -36.73 29.50
C THR A 238 14.48 -36.26 29.42
N PRO A 239 14.75 -34.99 29.08
CA PRO A 239 16.11 -34.46 29.07
C PRO A 239 16.75 -34.55 30.45
N LEU A 240 17.99 -35.00 30.53
CA LEU A 240 18.76 -34.98 31.78
C LEU A 240 19.26 -33.56 32.04
N ALA A 241 19.19 -33.11 33.30
CA ALA A 241 19.75 -31.82 33.68
C ALA A 241 21.26 -31.81 33.45
N ASP A 242 21.78 -30.66 32.98
CA ASP A 242 23.21 -30.42 32.98
C ASP A 242 23.73 -30.55 34.42
N PRO A 243 24.89 -31.20 34.64
CA PRO A 243 25.47 -31.29 35.97
C PRO A 243 25.65 -29.87 36.53
N SER A 244 25.25 -29.66 37.79
CA SER A 244 25.51 -28.39 38.48
C SER A 244 27.00 -28.07 38.34
N PRO A 245 27.39 -26.83 37.96
CA PRO A 245 28.79 -26.49 37.79
C PRO A 245 29.55 -26.93 39.04
N ALA A 246 30.63 -27.69 38.84
CA ALA A 246 31.46 -28.12 39.95
C ALA A 246 31.83 -26.88 40.78
N PRO A 247 31.76 -26.92 42.12
CA PRO A 247 32.24 -25.81 42.93
C PRO A 247 33.68 -25.48 42.51
N ALA A 248 34.00 -24.19 42.40
CA ALA A 248 35.35 -23.72 42.10
C ALA A 248 36.35 -24.45 43.01
N ASP A 249 37.49 -24.85 42.45
CA ASP A 249 38.54 -25.54 43.20
C ASP A 249 38.86 -24.75 44.49
N PRO A 250 38.76 -25.36 45.70
CA PRO A 250 39.10 -24.66 46.94
C PRO A 250 40.53 -24.10 46.96
N GLY A 251 41.41 -24.58 46.07
CA GLY A 251 42.79 -24.12 45.92
C GLY A 251 43.00 -22.88 45.04
N ASP A 252 42.02 -22.48 44.22
CA ASP A 252 42.14 -21.28 43.36
C ASP A 252 40.75 -20.72 42.96
N PRO A 253 40.26 -19.68 43.67
CA PRO A 253 38.98 -19.03 43.35
C PRO A 253 38.94 -18.30 41.99
N SER A 254 40.06 -18.22 41.28
CA SER A 254 40.17 -17.51 39.99
C SER A 254 39.99 -18.41 38.75
N LEU A 255 39.98 -19.74 38.92
CA LEU A 255 39.75 -20.69 37.84
C LEU A 255 38.24 -21.03 37.73
N PRO A 256 37.55 -20.66 36.63
CA PRO A 256 36.18 -21.10 36.42
C PRO A 256 36.15 -22.64 36.30
N PRO A 257 35.08 -23.30 36.80
CA PRO A 257 34.95 -24.75 36.69
C PRO A 257 35.05 -25.18 35.22
N ALA A 258 35.75 -26.29 34.96
CA ALA A 258 35.86 -26.85 33.62
C ALA A 258 34.44 -27.13 33.07
N ALA A 259 34.00 -26.33 32.10
CA ALA A 259 32.72 -26.54 31.43
C ALA A 259 32.82 -27.83 30.60
N GLU A 260 31.80 -28.69 30.70
CA GLU A 260 31.72 -29.87 29.85
C GLU A 260 31.61 -29.44 28.37
N GLU A 261 32.46 -29.98 27.50
CA GLU A 261 32.45 -29.68 26.07
C GLU A 261 31.13 -30.18 25.43
N LYS A 262 30.39 -29.27 24.81
CA LYS A 262 29.03 -29.51 24.31
C LYS A 262 29.03 -29.64 22.77
N PRO A 263 28.37 -30.65 22.18
CA PRO A 263 28.28 -30.76 20.73
C PRO A 263 27.48 -29.60 20.12
N GLU A 264 27.89 -29.10 18.95
CA GLU A 264 27.14 -28.07 18.23
C GLU A 264 25.88 -28.63 17.56
N VAL A 265 25.97 -29.85 17.01
CA VAL A 265 24.91 -30.53 16.26
C VAL A 265 24.66 -31.91 16.86
N GLY A 266 23.39 -32.20 17.17
CA GLY A 266 22.94 -33.44 17.78
C GLY A 266 22.57 -34.47 16.72
N ILE A 267 21.95 -34.03 15.62
CA ILE A 267 21.68 -34.86 14.44
C ILE A 267 22.29 -34.15 13.24
N ASP A 268 23.29 -34.76 12.62
CA ASP A 268 23.92 -34.25 11.41
C ASP A 268 23.74 -35.23 10.26
N SER A 269 23.13 -34.79 9.17
CA SER A 269 22.96 -35.57 7.94
C SER A 269 23.57 -34.80 6.78
N SER A 270 24.90 -34.71 6.78
CA SER A 270 25.71 -34.10 5.72
C SER A 270 25.92 -35.06 4.53
N ALA A 271 25.90 -34.50 3.32
CA ALA A 271 25.57 -35.16 2.05
C ALA A 271 26.05 -36.60 1.76
N LEU A 272 25.07 -37.51 1.63
CA LEU A 272 24.91 -38.69 0.73
C LEU A 272 23.80 -39.65 1.25
N GLY A 273 23.32 -39.47 2.49
CA GLY A 273 22.24 -40.24 3.10
C GLY A 273 20.94 -39.47 3.29
N GLY A 274 19.82 -40.02 2.79
CA GLY A 274 18.47 -39.53 3.11
C GLY A 274 17.77 -40.45 4.10
N MET A 275 16.77 -39.93 4.80
CA MET A 275 15.92 -40.69 5.72
C MET A 275 14.55 -40.92 5.09
N TYR A 276 14.14 -42.17 4.95
CA TYR A 276 12.91 -42.57 4.26
C TYR A 276 12.10 -43.50 5.15
N ALA A 277 10.90 -43.07 5.56
CA ALA A 277 10.00 -43.93 6.34
C ALA A 277 8.52 -43.60 6.13
N ASN A 278 7.59 -44.42 6.65
CA ASN A 278 6.19 -43.99 6.73
C ASN A 278 6.04 -42.88 7.76
N ARG A 279 6.71 -43.01 8.91
CA ARG A 279 6.71 -42.01 9.99
C ARG A 279 8.14 -41.68 10.41
N ILE A 280 8.44 -40.39 10.54
CA ILE A 280 9.77 -39.91 10.98
C ILE A 280 9.60 -39.00 12.20
N THR A 281 10.38 -39.25 13.25
CA THR A 281 10.47 -38.40 14.44
C THR A 281 11.92 -38.16 14.80
N LEU A 282 12.38 -36.91 14.72
CA LEU A 282 13.74 -36.49 15.02
C LEU A 282 13.69 -35.51 16.21
N ILE A 283 14.38 -35.83 17.30
CA ILE A 283 14.32 -35.05 18.54
C ILE A 283 15.75 -34.81 19.05
N ALA A 284 16.19 -33.55 19.09
CA ALA A 284 17.43 -33.14 19.76
C ALA A 284 17.09 -32.31 21.01
N THR A 285 17.43 -32.85 22.20
CA THR A 285 16.95 -32.30 23.48
C THR A 285 17.98 -31.51 24.28
N GLU A 286 19.28 -31.68 24.02
CA GLU A 286 20.35 -31.05 24.79
C GLU A 286 20.43 -29.56 24.45
N LYS A 287 20.35 -28.65 25.44
CA LYS A 287 20.05 -27.20 25.28
C LYS A 287 20.46 -26.53 23.95
N GLY A 288 21.46 -25.66 23.80
CA GLY A 288 21.80 -25.09 22.47
C GLY A 288 22.27 -26.04 21.34
N VAL A 289 21.99 -27.35 21.35
CA VAL A 289 22.41 -28.32 20.31
C VAL A 289 21.42 -28.34 19.15
N GLY A 290 21.92 -28.15 17.93
CA GLY A 290 21.13 -28.07 16.71
C GLY A 290 20.88 -29.40 15.99
N VAL A 291 20.15 -29.31 14.88
CA VAL A 291 19.89 -30.37 13.91
C VAL A 291 20.23 -29.84 12.52
N ASN A 292 21.08 -30.55 11.78
CA ASN A 292 21.48 -30.20 10.42
C ASN A 292 21.09 -31.33 9.46
N LEU A 293 20.05 -31.13 8.63
CA LEU A 293 19.57 -32.13 7.68
C LEU A 293 19.78 -31.63 6.25
N GLU A 294 20.94 -31.96 5.69
CA GLU A 294 21.29 -31.64 4.30
C GLU A 294 20.77 -32.71 3.32
N GLY A 295 20.61 -33.94 3.80
CA GLY A 295 19.95 -35.03 3.08
C GLY A 295 18.43 -34.88 3.03
N THR A 296 17.80 -35.45 2.00
CA THR A 296 16.34 -35.49 1.87
C THR A 296 15.73 -36.29 3.02
N VAL A 297 14.74 -35.71 3.69
CA VAL A 297 13.91 -36.38 4.70
C VAL A 297 12.54 -36.61 4.10
N GLN A 298 12.12 -37.87 3.96
CA GLN A 298 10.86 -38.22 3.31
C GLN A 298 10.03 -39.15 4.19
N SER A 299 8.83 -38.69 4.54
CA SER A 299 7.81 -39.44 5.25
C SER A 299 6.59 -39.70 4.36
N ALA A 300 6.02 -40.91 4.42
CA ALA A 300 4.77 -41.20 3.70
C ALA A 300 3.49 -40.79 4.46
N ASP A 301 3.55 -40.51 5.76
CA ASP A 301 2.39 -40.20 6.62
C ASP A 301 2.63 -39.03 7.57
N GLN A 302 3.64 -39.08 8.43
CA GLN A 302 3.88 -38.01 9.41
C GLN A 302 5.36 -37.76 9.67
N MET A 303 5.72 -36.47 9.74
CA MET A 303 7.05 -35.99 10.06
C MET A 303 7.02 -35.05 11.29
N VAL A 304 7.92 -35.29 12.24
CA VAL A 304 8.16 -34.40 13.38
C VAL A 304 9.66 -34.19 13.54
N ILE A 305 10.11 -32.93 13.54
CA ILE A 305 11.51 -32.55 13.71
C ILE A 305 11.57 -31.48 14.79
N THR A 306 12.22 -31.78 15.90
CA THR A 306 12.36 -30.85 17.03
C THR A 306 13.82 -30.70 17.44
N ALA A 307 14.25 -29.46 17.67
CA ALA A 307 15.58 -29.14 18.16
C ALA A 307 15.51 -28.06 19.25
N ASP A 308 16.30 -28.22 20.32
CA ASP A 308 16.47 -27.14 21.31
C ASP A 308 17.40 -26.03 20.76
N GLY A 309 18.39 -26.38 19.93
CA GLY A 309 19.20 -25.42 19.17
C GLY A 309 18.66 -25.12 17.77
N LYS A 310 19.59 -24.74 16.88
CA LYS A 310 19.32 -24.35 15.49
C LYS A 310 18.90 -25.54 14.62
N LEU A 311 17.90 -25.37 13.75
CA LEU A 311 17.45 -26.37 12.78
C LEU A 311 17.74 -25.88 11.34
N ARG A 312 18.52 -26.66 10.60
CA ARG A 312 18.81 -26.42 9.17
C ARG A 312 18.28 -27.59 8.36
N LEU A 313 17.56 -27.29 7.28
CA LEU A 313 16.94 -28.29 6.41
C LEU A 313 17.19 -27.91 4.96
N ARG A 314 17.38 -28.92 4.10
CA ARG A 314 17.41 -28.74 2.64
C ARG A 314 16.11 -29.18 1.97
N GLU A 315 15.66 -30.40 2.25
CA GLU A 315 14.47 -30.96 1.63
C GLU A 315 13.75 -31.87 2.63
N ALA A 316 12.47 -31.58 2.88
CA ALA A 316 11.62 -32.34 3.76
C ALA A 316 10.24 -32.53 3.13
N VAL A 317 9.81 -33.78 2.94
CA VAL A 317 8.53 -34.11 2.29
C VAL A 317 7.75 -35.07 3.18
N SER A 318 6.54 -34.67 3.60
CA SER A 318 5.59 -35.50 4.34
C SER A 318 4.35 -35.79 3.52
N GLY A 319 3.99 -37.07 3.37
CA GLY A 319 2.74 -37.54 2.75
C GLY A 319 1.48 -37.29 3.59
N GLY A 320 1.64 -36.74 4.81
CA GLY A 320 0.54 -36.21 5.62
C GLY A 320 0.98 -34.95 6.35
N ASP A 321 0.99 -34.96 7.68
CA ASP A 321 1.32 -33.77 8.48
C ASP A 321 2.83 -33.62 8.67
N ALA A 322 3.31 -32.38 8.82
CA ALA A 322 4.68 -32.09 9.20
C ALA A 322 4.75 -31.05 10.33
N VAL A 323 5.60 -31.30 11.31
CA VAL A 323 5.88 -30.37 12.42
C VAL A 323 7.37 -30.10 12.49
N LEU A 324 7.74 -28.83 12.39
CA LEU A 324 9.09 -28.33 12.61
C LEU A 324 9.08 -27.43 13.85
N ALA A 325 9.84 -27.77 14.88
CA ALA A 325 9.91 -26.98 16.11
C ALA A 325 11.37 -26.77 16.56
N GLY A 326 11.86 -25.54 16.43
CA GLY A 326 13.13 -25.10 17.00
C GLY A 326 12.87 -24.22 18.22
N LYS A 327 13.62 -24.41 19.31
CA LYS A 327 13.75 -23.34 20.33
C LYS A 327 14.85 -22.32 19.97
N GLY A 328 15.65 -22.60 18.93
CA GLY A 328 16.51 -21.63 18.28
C GLY A 328 16.03 -21.29 16.87
N ASP A 329 16.96 -20.88 16.00
CA ASP A 329 16.66 -20.49 14.63
C ASP A 329 16.30 -21.70 13.76
N ILE A 330 15.27 -21.57 12.92
CA ILE A 330 15.03 -22.46 11.77
C ILE A 330 15.49 -21.72 10.51
N GLU A 331 16.47 -22.28 9.81
CA GLU A 331 17.02 -21.72 8.57
C GLU A 331 16.77 -22.65 7.39
N LEU A 332 16.09 -22.09 6.39
CA LEU A 332 15.76 -22.72 5.13
C LEU A 332 16.45 -21.89 4.02
N THR A 333 17.58 -22.37 3.52
CA THR A 333 18.33 -21.70 2.45
C THR A 333 18.27 -22.53 1.19
N GLY A 334 17.59 -22.04 0.14
CA GLY A 334 17.28 -22.83 -1.05
C GLY A 334 16.54 -24.15 -0.74
N ALA A 335 15.75 -24.15 0.33
CA ALA A 335 15.17 -25.36 0.91
C ALA A 335 13.67 -25.46 0.67
N THR A 336 13.16 -26.67 0.47
CA THR A 336 11.73 -26.94 0.26
C THR A 336 11.20 -27.88 1.33
N VAL A 337 10.17 -27.44 2.05
CA VAL A 337 9.41 -28.26 3.00
C VAL A 337 7.98 -28.39 2.51
N THR A 338 7.52 -29.63 2.35
CA THR A 338 6.18 -29.93 1.85
C THR A 338 5.45 -30.89 2.79
N ALA A 339 4.20 -30.58 3.13
CA ALA A 339 3.27 -31.47 3.81
C ALA A 339 2.02 -31.65 2.95
N ALA A 340 1.58 -32.89 2.73
CA ALA A 340 0.36 -33.15 1.95
C ALA A 340 -0.93 -32.74 2.69
N ARG A 341 -0.86 -32.63 4.02
CA ARG A 341 -1.91 -32.11 4.91
C ARG A 341 -1.41 -30.85 5.59
N ASP A 342 -1.29 -30.83 6.93
CA ASP A 342 -0.95 -29.61 7.66
C ASP A 342 0.57 -29.48 7.89
N LEU A 343 1.08 -28.24 7.79
CA LEU A 343 2.47 -27.89 8.13
C LEU A 343 2.47 -26.88 9.29
N SER A 344 3.07 -27.27 10.41
CA SER A 344 3.27 -26.39 11.56
C SER A 344 4.75 -26.11 11.76
N VAL A 345 5.11 -24.83 11.82
CA VAL A 345 6.48 -24.36 12.08
C VAL A 345 6.49 -23.47 13.32
N THR A 346 7.33 -23.79 14.28
CA THR A 346 7.54 -22.99 15.49
C THR A 346 9.04 -22.74 15.68
N ALA A 347 9.45 -21.48 15.80
CA ALA A 347 10.84 -21.09 15.95
C ALA A 347 10.98 -19.84 16.83
N ASP A 348 12.19 -19.54 17.31
CA ASP A 348 12.50 -18.18 17.75
C ASP A 348 12.64 -17.27 16.53
N ASN A 349 13.50 -17.65 15.58
CA ASN A 349 13.58 -16.99 14.27
C ASN A 349 13.41 -18.01 13.15
N LEU A 350 12.52 -17.74 12.20
CA LEU A 350 12.35 -18.53 10.98
C LEU A 350 12.85 -17.72 9.78
N ARG A 351 13.85 -18.23 9.07
CA ARG A 351 14.46 -17.58 7.90
C ARG A 351 14.34 -18.46 6.67
N LEU A 352 13.63 -17.97 5.66
CA LEU A 352 13.54 -18.58 4.32
C LEU A 352 14.32 -17.70 3.37
N GLU A 353 15.50 -18.14 2.97
CA GLU A 353 16.38 -17.36 2.10
C GLU A 353 16.61 -18.08 0.79
N LYS A 354 16.67 -17.30 -0.29
CA LYS A 354 17.18 -17.79 -1.56
C LYS A 354 18.65 -18.13 -1.41
N GLY A 355 19.07 -19.19 -2.07
CA GLY A 355 20.48 -19.51 -2.14
C GLY A 355 20.73 -20.86 -2.77
N VAL A 356 22.02 -21.13 -2.94
CA VAL A 356 22.50 -22.49 -3.16
C VAL A 356 22.71 -23.09 -1.77
N PHE A 357 21.98 -24.15 -1.45
CA PHE A 357 22.37 -24.98 -0.30
C PHE A 357 23.69 -25.64 -0.70
N GLU A 358 24.83 -25.11 -0.27
CA GLU A 358 26.18 -25.62 -0.57
C GLU A 358 26.51 -26.81 0.34
N PRO A 359 26.45 -28.08 -0.11
CA PRO A 359 26.88 -29.17 0.76
C PRO A 359 28.37 -29.43 0.51
N GLN A 360 28.75 -29.49 -0.77
CA GLN A 360 29.78 -30.38 -1.28
C GLN A 360 29.97 -30.17 -2.80
N TYR A 361 29.74 -28.96 -3.33
CA TYR A 361 30.27 -28.64 -4.66
C TYR A 361 31.80 -28.91 -4.70
N GLU A 362 32.49 -28.56 -3.60
CA GLU A 362 33.91 -28.84 -3.36
C GLU A 362 34.23 -30.34 -3.14
N ALA A 363 33.36 -31.14 -2.51
CA ALA A 363 33.63 -32.58 -2.34
C ALA A 363 33.50 -33.38 -3.66
N ARG A 364 32.69 -32.89 -4.62
CA ARG A 364 32.63 -33.46 -5.98
C ARG A 364 33.84 -33.08 -6.83
N LYS A 365 34.45 -31.91 -6.62
CA LYS A 365 35.75 -31.54 -7.20
C LYS A 365 36.86 -32.46 -6.66
N ALA A 366 36.86 -32.71 -5.34
CA ALA A 366 37.81 -33.58 -4.66
C ALA A 366 37.76 -35.05 -5.14
N LYS A 367 36.57 -35.59 -5.43
CA LYS A 367 36.44 -36.98 -5.94
C LYS A 367 36.93 -37.16 -7.38
N LYS A 368 36.86 -36.11 -8.21
CA LYS A 368 37.41 -36.12 -9.58
C LYS A 368 38.94 -35.97 -9.59
N GLN A 369 39.52 -35.26 -8.61
CA GLN A 369 40.98 -35.21 -8.40
C GLN A 369 41.55 -36.51 -7.79
N ALA A 370 40.79 -37.21 -6.94
CA ALA A 370 41.22 -38.49 -6.37
C ALA A 370 41.21 -39.65 -7.39
N GLY A 371 40.50 -39.52 -8.52
CA GLY A 371 40.49 -40.49 -9.62
C GLY A 371 41.70 -40.46 -10.56
N SER A 372 42.68 -39.58 -10.34
CA SER A 372 43.80 -39.36 -11.27
C SER A 372 45.18 -39.65 -10.67
N VAL A 373 45.30 -40.59 -9.72
CA VAL A 373 46.61 -41.12 -9.30
C VAL A 373 46.56 -42.64 -9.10
N THR A 374 46.80 -43.42 -10.17
CA THR A 374 48.03 -44.23 -10.32
C THR A 374 48.04 -45.11 -11.59
N ALA A 375 49.24 -45.21 -12.15
CA ALA A 375 49.78 -46.23 -13.08
C ALA A 375 49.72 -46.00 -14.61
N GLY A 376 50.80 -45.40 -15.14
CA GLY A 376 51.63 -46.09 -16.14
C GLY A 376 51.42 -45.82 -17.64
N ALA A 377 52.36 -45.02 -18.19
CA ALA A 377 52.91 -45.05 -19.56
C ALA A 377 52.25 -44.24 -20.72
N ALA A 378 53.16 -43.49 -21.38
CA ALA A 378 53.20 -43.06 -22.78
C ALA A 378 52.41 -41.81 -23.24
N SER A 379 53.13 -40.68 -23.23
CA SER A 379 53.24 -39.67 -24.32
C SER A 379 52.08 -39.45 -25.31
N ALA A 380 51.42 -38.30 -25.19
CA ALA A 380 50.89 -37.52 -26.32
C ALA A 380 50.85 -36.02 -25.95
N PRO A 381 51.21 -35.10 -26.87
CA PRO A 381 51.23 -33.67 -26.60
C PRO A 381 49.81 -33.07 -26.59
N ALA A 382 49.63 -32.09 -25.72
CA ALA A 382 48.38 -31.37 -25.47
C ALA A 382 47.85 -30.66 -26.71
N SER A 383 46.55 -30.83 -26.99
CA SER A 383 45.76 -29.90 -27.79
C SER A 383 44.33 -29.85 -27.27
N GLY A 384 43.95 -28.67 -26.77
CA GLY A 384 42.58 -28.15 -26.81
C GLY A 384 41.50 -28.88 -26.02
N LEU A 385 41.58 -28.87 -24.68
CA LEU A 385 40.42 -29.04 -23.81
C LEU A 385 40.44 -27.90 -22.80
N THR A 386 39.65 -26.87 -23.05
CA THR A 386 39.27 -25.89 -22.05
C THR A 386 38.48 -26.61 -20.97
N ASP A 387 38.95 -26.52 -19.73
CA ASP A 387 38.25 -26.96 -18.53
C ASP A 387 36.82 -26.36 -18.55
N PRO A 388 35.74 -27.15 -18.54
CA PRO A 388 34.42 -26.58 -18.35
C PRO A 388 34.37 -26.07 -16.91
N THR A 389 34.54 -24.76 -16.75
CA THR A 389 34.14 -24.06 -15.52
C THR A 389 32.73 -24.52 -15.20
N PRO A 390 32.47 -25.22 -14.08
CA PRO A 390 31.13 -25.68 -13.80
C PRO A 390 30.25 -24.44 -13.63
N GLU A 391 29.16 -24.38 -14.38
CA GLU A 391 28.14 -23.36 -14.19
C GLU A 391 27.66 -23.44 -12.73
N PRO A 392 27.59 -22.31 -11.99
CA PRO A 392 26.97 -22.32 -10.67
C PRO A 392 25.53 -22.83 -10.80
N GLU A 393 25.12 -23.77 -9.93
CA GLU A 393 23.72 -24.18 -9.92
C GLU A 393 22.84 -22.94 -9.68
N PRO A 394 21.69 -22.84 -10.38
CA PRO A 394 20.80 -21.71 -10.16
C PRO A 394 20.35 -21.71 -8.70
N GLU A 395 20.46 -20.55 -8.06
CA GLU A 395 19.92 -20.33 -6.72
C GLU A 395 18.46 -20.76 -6.68
N LYS A 396 18.10 -21.55 -5.67
CA LYS A 396 16.72 -21.98 -5.45
C LYS A 396 16.08 -21.05 -4.43
N SER A 397 14.81 -20.71 -4.65
CA SER A 397 14.01 -20.08 -3.63
C SER A 397 13.66 -21.08 -2.52
N SER A 398 13.44 -20.56 -1.32
CA SER A 398 12.96 -21.36 -0.20
C SER A 398 11.43 -21.39 -0.16
N GLY A 399 10.86 -22.53 0.25
CA GLY A 399 9.43 -22.75 0.20
C GLY A 399 8.89 -23.61 1.35
N LEU A 400 7.79 -23.16 1.92
CA LEU A 400 6.92 -23.94 2.82
C LEU A 400 5.59 -24.18 2.12
N TYR A 401 5.24 -25.45 1.89
CA TYR A 401 4.03 -25.83 1.15
C TYR A 401 3.18 -26.80 1.97
N ALA A 402 1.92 -26.44 2.19
CA ALA A 402 0.92 -27.30 2.84
C ALA A 402 -0.23 -27.60 1.88
N GLY A 403 -0.64 -28.87 1.81
CA GLY A 403 -1.85 -29.26 1.08
C GLY A 403 -3.13 -28.92 1.84
N GLY A 404 -3.05 -28.80 3.17
CA GLY A 404 -4.05 -28.25 4.08
C GLY A 404 -3.59 -26.90 4.64
N ASN A 405 -3.55 -26.77 5.96
CA ASN A 405 -3.20 -25.53 6.65
C ASN A 405 -1.69 -25.34 6.84
N LEU A 406 -1.23 -24.10 6.73
CA LEU A 406 0.11 -23.67 7.09
C LEU A 406 0.05 -22.80 8.34
N SER A 407 0.70 -23.21 9.43
CA SER A 407 0.79 -22.44 10.68
C SER A 407 2.25 -22.12 10.97
N ILE A 408 2.58 -20.83 11.06
CA ILE A 408 3.91 -20.33 11.40
C ILE A 408 3.81 -19.53 12.69
N LYS A 409 4.61 -19.91 13.69
CA LYS A 409 4.80 -19.15 14.91
C LYS A 409 6.28 -18.82 15.10
N ALA A 410 6.63 -17.55 15.13
CA ALA A 410 8.01 -17.11 15.32
C ALA A 410 8.09 -15.85 16.20
N ASN A 411 9.26 -15.50 16.72
CA ASN A 411 9.51 -14.11 17.14
C ASN A 411 9.84 -13.26 15.90
N THR A 412 10.70 -13.76 15.01
CA THR A 412 11.02 -13.12 13.72
C THR A 412 10.76 -14.09 12.57
N LEU A 413 9.98 -13.68 11.58
CA LEU A 413 9.82 -14.38 10.31
C LEU A 413 10.48 -13.56 9.20
N VAL A 414 11.48 -14.13 8.53
CA VAL A 414 12.11 -13.55 7.34
C VAL A 414 11.78 -14.40 6.13
N LEU A 415 11.02 -13.83 5.20
CA LEU A 415 10.77 -14.33 3.86
C LEU A 415 11.66 -13.54 2.89
N GLY A 416 12.87 -14.07 2.64
CA GLY A 416 13.84 -13.47 1.73
C GLY A 416 13.38 -13.50 0.27
N GLU A 417 14.28 -13.11 -0.64
CA GLU A 417 13.97 -12.97 -2.06
C GLU A 417 13.30 -14.20 -2.66
N ASP A 418 12.14 -13.98 -3.29
CA ASP A 418 11.36 -15.01 -4.00
C ASP A 418 10.91 -16.20 -3.09
N ALA A 419 11.01 -16.07 -1.76
CA ALA A 419 10.56 -17.08 -0.81
C ALA A 419 9.03 -17.28 -0.87
N GLN A 420 8.57 -18.51 -0.63
CA GLN A 420 7.14 -18.84 -0.71
C GLN A 420 6.64 -19.53 0.56
N ALA A 421 5.48 -19.08 1.04
CA ALA A 421 4.71 -19.74 2.08
C ALA A 421 3.29 -19.95 1.54
N ALA A 422 2.91 -21.20 1.28
CA ALA A 422 1.66 -21.51 0.60
C ALA A 422 0.87 -22.63 1.28
N SER A 423 -0.45 -22.45 1.38
CA SER A 423 -1.41 -23.45 1.87
C SER A 423 -2.46 -23.77 0.79
N GLY A 424 -3.10 -24.94 0.88
CA GLY A 424 -4.07 -25.40 -0.12
C GLY A 424 -3.42 -25.79 -1.47
N VAL A 425 -2.16 -26.20 -1.44
CA VAL A 425 -1.37 -26.55 -2.63
C VAL A 425 -1.62 -28.01 -3.04
N ASP A 426 -1.84 -28.27 -4.33
CA ASP A 426 -1.96 -29.64 -4.85
C ASP A 426 -0.64 -30.22 -5.34
N SER A 427 -0.69 -31.47 -5.82
CA SER A 427 0.47 -32.18 -6.36
C SER A 427 1.04 -31.58 -7.65
N SER A 428 0.32 -30.67 -8.31
CA SER A 428 0.82 -29.92 -9.47
C SER A 428 1.46 -28.58 -9.09
N GLY A 429 1.45 -28.21 -7.81
CA GLY A 429 1.92 -26.92 -7.30
C GLY A 429 0.90 -25.79 -7.46
N GLY A 430 -0.33 -26.10 -7.86
CA GLY A 430 -1.42 -25.14 -7.97
C GLY A 430 -2.13 -24.91 -6.64
N LEU A 431 -2.62 -23.69 -6.41
CA LEU A 431 -3.59 -23.40 -5.35
C LEU A 431 -4.94 -23.95 -5.82
N THR A 432 -5.38 -25.11 -5.32
CA THR A 432 -6.65 -25.73 -5.77
C THR A 432 -7.48 -26.33 -4.64
N LYS A 433 -6.93 -26.40 -3.42
CA LYS A 433 -7.61 -26.92 -2.24
C LYS A 433 -7.87 -25.80 -1.23
N ASP A 434 -8.91 -25.96 -0.42
CA ASP A 434 -9.07 -25.13 0.78
C ASP A 434 -7.92 -25.44 1.75
N GLY A 435 -7.29 -24.39 2.27
CA GLY A 435 -6.23 -24.48 3.25
C GLY A 435 -5.87 -23.09 3.71
N ASN A 436 -5.78 -22.86 5.02
CA ASN A 436 -5.55 -21.53 5.57
C ASN A 436 -4.07 -21.32 5.93
N THR A 437 -3.58 -20.11 5.75
CA THR A 437 -2.25 -19.69 6.24
C THR A 437 -2.43 -18.83 7.48
N THR A 438 -1.82 -19.22 8.59
CA THR A 438 -1.76 -18.44 9.83
C THR A 438 -0.30 -18.14 10.17
N ILE A 439 0.03 -16.86 10.31
CA ILE A 439 1.36 -16.39 10.70
C ILE A 439 1.19 -15.56 11.97
N ALA A 440 1.81 -15.98 13.06
CA ALA A 440 1.91 -15.22 14.29
C ALA A 440 3.39 -14.95 14.57
N ALA A 441 3.81 -13.70 14.39
CA ALA A 441 5.20 -13.29 14.59
C ALA A 441 5.31 -12.01 15.44
N GLY A 442 6.45 -11.75 16.06
CA GLY A 442 6.78 -10.41 16.54
C GLY A 442 7.05 -9.49 15.36
N THR A 443 7.96 -9.92 14.49
CA THR A 443 8.38 -9.22 13.26
C THR A 443 8.18 -10.10 12.04
N VAL A 444 7.65 -9.55 10.96
CA VAL A 444 7.63 -10.17 9.62
C VAL A 444 8.41 -9.29 8.64
N GLU A 445 9.42 -9.84 7.98
CA GLU A 445 10.14 -9.19 6.88
C GLU A 445 9.94 -10.02 5.61
N ALA A 446 9.43 -9.40 4.55
CA ALA A 446 9.16 -10.03 3.28
C ALA A 446 9.76 -9.23 2.14
N LYS A 447 10.57 -9.87 1.29
CA LYS A 447 11.19 -9.23 0.12
C LYS A 447 10.93 -10.06 -1.11
N ARG A 448 10.11 -9.56 -2.05
CA ARG A 448 9.68 -10.31 -3.24
C ARG A 448 9.06 -11.68 -2.91
N ALA A 449 8.60 -11.84 -1.67
CA ALA A 449 8.07 -13.09 -1.17
C ALA A 449 6.59 -13.25 -1.58
N LYS A 450 6.14 -14.50 -1.62
CA LYS A 450 4.74 -14.85 -1.86
C LYS A 450 4.17 -15.59 -0.65
N VAL A 451 3.15 -14.99 -0.02
CA VAL A 451 2.31 -15.65 0.98
C VAL A 451 0.98 -15.95 0.31
N LEU A 452 0.72 -17.23 0.06
CA LEU A 452 -0.40 -17.68 -0.76
C LEU A 452 -1.30 -18.62 0.04
N SER A 453 -2.60 -18.63 -0.27
CA SER A 453 -3.54 -19.54 0.35
C SER A 453 -4.68 -19.89 -0.58
N GLY A 454 -4.99 -21.19 -0.67
CA GLY A 454 -6.22 -21.65 -1.31
C GLY A 454 -7.49 -21.31 -0.50
N GLY A 455 -7.35 -20.96 0.79
CA GLY A 455 -8.37 -20.42 1.67
C GLY A 455 -8.02 -19.01 2.16
N SER A 456 -8.07 -18.79 3.48
CA SER A 456 -7.84 -17.48 4.12
C SER A 456 -6.40 -17.32 4.65
N ILE A 457 -5.92 -16.08 4.71
CA ILE A 457 -4.63 -15.70 5.30
C ILE A 457 -4.90 -14.86 6.54
N ASN A 458 -4.29 -15.22 7.67
CA ASN A 458 -4.23 -14.39 8.87
C ASN A 458 -2.78 -14.14 9.25
N ILE A 459 -2.34 -12.88 9.25
CA ILE A 459 -1.01 -12.46 9.71
C ILE A 459 -1.20 -11.56 10.92
N ALA A 460 -0.64 -11.97 12.05
CA ALA A 460 -0.58 -11.18 13.27
C ALA A 460 0.90 -10.86 13.57
N ALA A 461 1.27 -9.58 13.51
CA ALA A 461 2.64 -9.11 13.71
C ALA A 461 2.71 -7.76 14.42
N ALA A 462 3.64 -7.60 15.37
CA ALA A 462 3.88 -6.29 15.96
C ALA A 462 4.51 -5.33 14.95
N THR A 463 5.38 -5.84 14.08
CA THR A 463 5.88 -5.13 12.90
C THR A 463 5.89 -6.03 11.67
N ALA A 464 5.46 -5.51 10.53
CA ALA A 464 5.51 -6.22 9.25
C ALA A 464 5.99 -5.28 8.14
N ASP A 465 7.08 -5.64 7.47
CA ASP A 465 7.61 -4.96 6.29
C ASP A 465 7.56 -5.91 5.11
N ALA A 466 6.80 -5.56 4.08
CA ALA A 466 6.71 -6.32 2.84
C ALA A 466 7.02 -5.44 1.63
N ALA A 467 8.13 -5.76 0.95
CA ALA A 467 8.61 -5.05 -0.22
C ALA A 467 8.51 -5.91 -1.49
N SER A 468 7.84 -5.41 -2.53
CA SER A 468 7.60 -6.07 -3.81
C SER A 468 6.96 -7.46 -3.67
N SER A 469 6.15 -7.65 -2.63
CA SER A 469 5.61 -8.95 -2.22
C SER A 469 4.18 -9.18 -2.70
N THR A 470 3.72 -10.41 -2.59
CA THR A 470 2.32 -10.78 -2.83
C THR A 470 1.77 -11.54 -1.64
N ILE A 471 0.68 -11.05 -1.06
CA ILE A 471 -0.09 -11.70 0.00
C ILE A 471 -1.49 -11.94 -0.57
N ALA A 472 -1.78 -13.17 -1.00
CA ALA A 472 -3.00 -13.46 -1.75
C ALA A 472 -3.71 -14.74 -1.28
N GLY A 473 -4.96 -14.60 -0.86
CA GLY A 473 -5.86 -15.70 -0.50
C GLY A 473 -7.07 -15.75 -1.43
N ARG A 474 -7.66 -16.94 -1.64
CA ARG A 474 -8.99 -17.04 -2.27
C ARG A 474 -10.13 -16.70 -1.30
N GLY A 475 -9.90 -16.90 -0.01
CA GLY A 475 -10.75 -16.46 1.08
C GLY A 475 -10.31 -15.10 1.61
N ASP A 476 -10.54 -14.85 2.89
CA ASP A 476 -10.26 -13.55 3.50
C ASP A 476 -8.75 -13.39 3.77
N VAL A 477 -8.24 -12.17 3.63
CA VAL A 477 -6.88 -11.80 4.06
C VAL A 477 -6.97 -10.78 5.18
N VAL A 478 -6.51 -11.16 6.37
CA VAL A 478 -6.49 -10.29 7.56
C VAL A 478 -5.06 -10.06 8.00
N LEU A 479 -4.66 -8.81 8.08
CA LEU A 479 -3.38 -8.35 8.61
C LEU A 479 -3.65 -7.58 9.90
N SER A 480 -3.02 -7.98 11.00
CA SER A 480 -3.29 -7.40 12.31
C SER A 480 -2.04 -7.19 13.15
N GLY A 481 -2.08 -6.22 14.07
CA GLY A 481 -1.03 -5.96 15.06
C GLY A 481 -0.60 -4.50 15.14
N GLY A 482 0.71 -4.23 15.07
CA GLY A 482 1.27 -2.89 15.30
C GLY A 482 1.46 -2.11 13.99
N GLU A 483 2.69 -2.09 13.49
CA GLU A 483 3.07 -1.33 12.29
C GLU A 483 3.14 -2.23 11.05
N LEU A 484 2.51 -1.82 9.95
CA LEU A 484 2.62 -2.47 8.65
C LEU A 484 3.14 -1.49 7.59
N ALA A 485 4.26 -1.84 6.96
CA ALA A 485 4.79 -1.16 5.79
C ALA A 485 4.68 -2.08 4.56
N LEU A 486 3.97 -1.60 3.54
CA LEU A 486 3.84 -2.24 2.24
C LEU A 486 4.50 -1.34 1.20
N LEU A 487 5.52 -1.84 0.51
CA LEU A 487 6.22 -1.13 -0.55
C LEU A 487 6.07 -1.93 -1.85
N ASN A 488 5.39 -1.41 -2.87
CA ASN A 488 5.11 -2.14 -4.11
C ASN A 488 4.50 -3.56 -3.87
N THR A 489 3.70 -3.70 -2.81
CA THR A 489 3.16 -5.00 -2.39
C THR A 489 1.68 -5.11 -2.74
N LEU A 490 1.28 -6.28 -3.24
CA LEU A 490 -0.12 -6.64 -3.51
C LEU A 490 -0.68 -7.45 -2.34
N VAL A 491 -1.78 -6.97 -1.77
CA VAL A 491 -2.64 -7.71 -0.83
C VAL A 491 -3.97 -7.98 -1.52
N GLN A 492 -4.36 -9.25 -1.64
CA GLN A 492 -5.58 -9.62 -2.36
C GLN A 492 -6.36 -10.74 -1.65
N GLY A 493 -7.68 -10.59 -1.54
CA GLY A 493 -8.55 -11.57 -0.90
C GLY A 493 -10.02 -11.46 -1.31
N GLY A 494 -10.84 -12.40 -0.84
CA GLY A 494 -12.30 -12.31 -0.88
C GLY A 494 -12.78 -11.06 -0.16
N ARG A 495 -12.47 -10.97 1.14
CA ARG A 495 -12.39 -9.72 1.90
C ARG A 495 -10.95 -9.43 2.27
N VAL A 496 -10.60 -8.16 2.44
CA VAL A 496 -9.30 -7.75 2.96
C VAL A 496 -9.51 -6.85 4.17
N GLY A 497 -8.93 -7.26 5.31
CA GLY A 497 -9.05 -6.57 6.59
C GLY A 497 -7.67 -6.18 7.14
N LEU A 498 -7.50 -4.92 7.51
CA LEU A 498 -6.30 -4.42 8.19
C LEU A 498 -6.72 -3.86 9.56
N ASP A 499 -6.20 -4.43 10.64
CA ASP A 499 -6.46 -4.03 12.03
C ASP A 499 -5.14 -3.75 12.75
N LEU A 500 -4.65 -2.52 12.64
CA LEU A 500 -3.25 -2.14 12.91
C LEU A 500 -3.16 -0.83 13.72
N GLU A 501 -2.04 -0.57 14.39
CA GLU A 501 -1.78 0.76 14.94
C GLU A 501 -1.43 1.75 13.82
N HIS A 502 -0.45 1.40 12.98
CA HIS A 502 0.01 2.25 11.88
C HIS A 502 0.10 1.45 10.59
N VAL A 503 -0.35 2.04 9.49
CA VAL A 503 -0.20 1.46 8.15
C VAL A 503 0.43 2.46 7.19
N LYS A 504 1.40 1.99 6.42
CA LYS A 504 2.06 2.72 5.35
C LYS A 504 2.05 1.90 4.06
N LEU A 505 1.33 2.38 3.05
CA LEU A 505 1.34 1.79 1.71
C LEU A 505 2.03 2.77 0.78
N THR A 506 3.17 2.36 0.21
CA THR A 506 3.93 3.18 -0.73
C THR A 506 4.30 2.44 -2.01
N GLU A 507 4.78 3.19 -3.01
CA GLU A 507 5.40 2.66 -4.23
C GLU A 507 4.48 1.71 -5.03
N LYS A 508 3.24 2.10 -5.33
CA LYS A 508 2.25 1.29 -6.08
C LYS A 508 1.71 0.09 -5.30
N SER A 509 1.74 0.14 -3.98
CA SER A 509 1.11 -0.87 -3.14
C SER A 509 -0.40 -0.92 -3.38
N LYS A 510 -0.95 -2.14 -3.39
CA LYS A 510 -2.36 -2.38 -3.67
C LYS A 510 -3.01 -3.25 -2.59
N ALA A 511 -4.22 -2.89 -2.19
CA ALA A 511 -5.11 -3.76 -1.45
C ALA A 511 -6.41 -3.94 -2.24
N GLU A 512 -6.66 -5.17 -2.69
CA GLU A 512 -7.77 -5.51 -3.58
C GLU A 512 -8.67 -6.57 -2.92
N ALA A 513 -9.91 -6.21 -2.63
CA ALA A 513 -10.93 -7.12 -2.13
C ALA A 513 -11.98 -7.40 -3.21
N VAL A 514 -12.33 -8.68 -3.38
CA VAL A 514 -13.44 -9.08 -4.28
C VAL A 514 -14.78 -8.55 -3.78
N THR A 515 -14.95 -8.50 -2.46
CA THR A 515 -16.15 -7.96 -1.79
C THR A 515 -15.77 -6.74 -0.97
N ASP A 516 -15.48 -6.91 0.31
CA ASP A 516 -15.31 -5.80 1.25
C ASP A 516 -13.84 -5.55 1.60
N LEU A 517 -13.45 -4.28 1.64
CA LEU A 517 -12.15 -3.81 2.11
C LEU A 517 -12.34 -3.00 3.39
N ALA A 518 -11.71 -3.39 4.49
CA ALA A 518 -11.84 -2.69 5.76
C ALA A 518 -10.47 -2.40 6.39
N PHE A 519 -10.16 -1.13 6.61
CA PHE A 519 -8.98 -0.66 7.33
C PHE A 519 -9.46 -0.06 8.66
N ARG A 520 -8.99 -0.60 9.77
CA ARG A 520 -9.19 -0.07 11.13
C ARG A 520 -7.82 0.21 11.71
N VAL A 521 -7.39 1.47 11.64
CA VAL A 521 -6.02 1.84 12.01
C VAL A 521 -5.95 3.18 12.74
N ALA A 522 -4.94 3.41 13.58
CA ALA A 522 -4.80 4.72 14.22
C ALA A 522 -4.24 5.77 13.24
N GLN A 523 -3.30 5.38 12.37
CA GLN A 523 -2.73 6.25 11.33
C GLN A 523 -2.56 5.51 10.01
N ALA A 524 -2.95 6.15 8.91
CA ALA A 524 -2.73 5.67 7.55
C ALA A 524 -1.93 6.67 6.71
N GLU A 525 -0.84 6.20 6.11
CA GLU A 525 -0.06 6.91 5.10
C GLU A 525 -0.17 6.17 3.77
N LEU A 526 -0.84 6.78 2.80
CA LEU A 526 -1.08 6.23 1.47
C LEU A 526 -0.36 7.13 0.45
N ASN A 527 0.69 6.59 -0.17
CA ASN A 527 1.53 7.32 -1.13
C ASN A 527 1.71 6.48 -2.39
N ASP A 528 1.14 6.88 -3.52
CA ASP A 528 1.06 6.03 -4.72
C ASP A 528 0.42 4.66 -4.37
N ALA A 529 -0.65 4.67 -3.57
CA ALA A 529 -1.33 3.45 -3.12
C ALA A 529 -2.72 3.31 -3.76
N SER A 530 -3.15 2.07 -4.04
CA SER A 530 -4.48 1.80 -4.58
C SER A 530 -5.27 0.85 -3.70
N LEU A 531 -6.44 1.29 -3.27
CA LEU A 531 -7.39 0.52 -2.48
C LEU A 531 -8.65 0.26 -3.32
N SER A 532 -9.03 -0.99 -3.48
CA SER A 532 -10.19 -1.36 -4.30
C SER A 532 -11.04 -2.44 -3.62
N ALA A 533 -12.34 -2.20 -3.55
CA ALA A 533 -13.34 -3.14 -3.06
C ALA A 533 -14.41 -3.36 -4.13
N GLY A 534 -14.73 -4.62 -4.44
CA GLY A 534 -15.83 -4.94 -5.35
C GLY A 534 -17.23 -4.62 -4.78
N SER A 535 -17.34 -4.47 -3.46
CA SER A 535 -18.54 -4.04 -2.73
C SER A 535 -18.21 -2.82 -1.88
N ASP A 536 -18.13 -2.94 -0.55
CA ASP A 536 -17.98 -1.78 0.34
C ASP A 536 -16.51 -1.55 0.76
N LEU A 537 -16.13 -0.28 0.87
CA LEU A 537 -14.84 0.14 1.43
C LEU A 537 -15.06 0.93 2.72
N LEU A 538 -14.48 0.44 3.82
CA LEU A 538 -14.43 1.13 5.10
C LEU A 538 -12.99 1.51 5.42
N LEU A 539 -12.76 2.79 5.67
CA LEU A 539 -11.53 3.31 6.25
C LEU A 539 -11.86 4.00 7.57
N ASP A 540 -11.62 3.31 8.68
CA ASP A 540 -11.77 3.80 10.04
C ASP A 540 -10.37 4.13 10.60
N VAL A 541 -10.04 5.42 10.62
CA VAL A 541 -8.71 5.95 10.87
C VAL A 541 -8.71 7.00 11.97
N GLY A 542 -7.65 7.08 12.78
CA GLY A 542 -7.41 8.28 13.57
C GLY A 542 -7.04 9.46 12.66
N LYS A 543 -5.98 9.29 11.87
CA LYS A 543 -5.52 10.24 10.84
C LYS A 543 -5.21 9.52 9.52
N ALA A 544 -5.47 10.18 8.40
CA ALA A 544 -5.04 9.67 7.10
C ALA A 544 -4.49 10.76 6.18
N LEU A 545 -3.38 10.45 5.51
CA LEU A 545 -2.78 11.26 4.47
C LEU A 545 -2.71 10.48 3.16
N PHE A 546 -3.25 11.06 2.10
CA PHE A 546 -3.24 10.51 0.75
C PHE A 546 -2.52 11.49 -0.17
N ASP A 547 -1.68 10.98 -1.06
CA ASP A 547 -0.98 11.79 -2.04
C ASP A 547 -1.63 11.80 -3.43
N VAL A 548 -0.97 12.47 -4.38
CA VAL A 548 -1.50 12.77 -5.72
C VAL A 548 -1.69 11.53 -6.60
N GLN A 549 -1.11 10.40 -6.21
CA GLN A 549 -1.17 9.14 -6.96
C GLN A 549 -2.04 8.09 -6.25
N SER A 550 -2.54 8.42 -5.05
CA SER A 550 -3.34 7.50 -4.26
C SER A 550 -4.79 7.45 -4.76
N SER A 551 -5.35 6.24 -4.80
CA SER A 551 -6.71 5.98 -5.30
C SER A 551 -7.49 5.02 -4.40
N LEU A 552 -8.73 5.38 -4.08
CA LEU A 552 -9.69 4.57 -3.34
C LEU A 552 -10.93 4.36 -4.21
N SER A 553 -11.37 3.11 -4.32
CA SER A 553 -12.55 2.74 -5.09
C SER A 553 -13.38 1.68 -4.40
N SER A 554 -14.69 1.87 -4.38
CA SER A 554 -15.66 0.87 -3.96
C SER A 554 -16.72 0.64 -5.05
N GLY A 555 -17.15 -0.60 -5.23
CA GLY A 555 -18.25 -0.94 -6.13
C GLY A 555 -19.61 -0.45 -5.64
N ASN A 556 -19.78 -0.35 -4.32
CA ASN A 556 -20.95 0.17 -3.64
C ASN A 556 -20.56 1.41 -2.81
N ASP A 557 -20.53 1.28 -1.48
CA ASP A 557 -20.39 2.42 -0.58
C ASP A 557 -18.94 2.62 -0.15
N LEU A 558 -18.55 3.87 0.08
CA LEU A 558 -17.24 4.25 0.61
C LEU A 558 -17.45 5.03 1.91
N THR A 559 -17.08 4.42 3.05
CA THR A 559 -17.20 5.03 4.38
C THR A 559 -15.82 5.39 4.92
N LEU A 560 -15.58 6.67 5.18
CA LEU A 560 -14.37 7.20 5.81
C LEU A 560 -14.71 7.78 7.18
N ARG A 561 -14.11 7.24 8.23
CA ARG A 561 -14.22 7.78 9.58
C ARG A 561 -12.84 8.20 10.02
N GLY A 562 -12.66 9.44 10.46
CA GLY A 562 -11.43 9.82 11.10
C GLY A 562 -11.31 11.25 11.54
N THR A 563 -10.40 11.51 12.48
CA THR A 563 -10.27 12.82 13.11
C THR A 563 -9.76 13.84 12.10
N ASP A 564 -8.69 13.51 11.36
CA ASP A 564 -8.08 14.40 10.37
C ASP A 564 -7.72 13.61 9.10
N VAL A 565 -8.35 13.96 7.99
CA VAL A 565 -8.17 13.31 6.69
C VAL A 565 -7.76 14.35 5.65
N THR A 566 -6.59 14.16 5.06
CA THR A 566 -6.06 15.03 4.02
C THR A 566 -5.87 14.27 2.71
N LEU A 567 -6.58 14.72 1.67
CA LEU A 567 -6.46 14.25 0.30
C LEU A 567 -5.62 15.26 -0.49
N ASN A 568 -4.34 14.99 -0.69
CA ASN A 568 -3.46 15.85 -1.46
C ASN A 568 -3.36 15.36 -2.90
N GLY A 569 -4.35 15.71 -3.73
CA GLY A 569 -4.48 15.23 -5.11
C GLY A 569 -5.01 13.79 -5.25
N ALA A 570 -5.38 13.15 -4.15
CA ALA A 570 -5.88 11.79 -4.14
C ALA A 570 -7.27 11.68 -4.77
N PHE A 571 -7.59 10.48 -5.24
CA PHE A 571 -8.86 10.17 -5.88
C PHE A 571 -9.67 9.16 -5.07
N LEU A 572 -10.88 9.53 -4.66
CA LEU A 572 -11.83 8.66 -3.95
C LEU A 572 -13.12 8.54 -4.77
N ALA A 573 -13.55 7.30 -5.03
CA ALA A 573 -14.82 7.02 -5.69
C ALA A 573 -15.65 5.93 -5.01
N ALA A 574 -16.94 6.23 -4.85
CA ALA A 574 -17.98 5.27 -4.50
C ALA A 574 -18.89 4.99 -5.70
N GLY A 575 -19.13 3.71 -5.97
CA GLY A 575 -20.12 3.27 -6.97
C GLY A 575 -21.57 3.57 -6.58
N GLN A 576 -21.83 3.85 -5.30
CA GLN A 576 -23.10 4.30 -4.76
C GLN A 576 -22.90 5.54 -3.88
N ASP A 577 -22.86 5.39 -2.55
CA ASP A 577 -22.82 6.51 -1.61
C ASP A 577 -21.41 6.68 -0.99
N LEU A 578 -20.99 7.92 -0.74
CA LEU A 578 -19.79 8.24 0.02
C LEU A 578 -20.16 8.90 1.33
N GLU A 579 -19.66 8.37 2.44
CA GLU A 579 -19.85 8.95 3.77
C GLU A 579 -18.49 9.28 4.40
N TYR A 580 -18.32 10.52 4.83
CA TYR A 580 -17.24 10.95 5.69
C TYR A 580 -17.78 11.36 7.05
N SER A 581 -17.11 10.97 8.14
CA SER A 581 -17.40 11.45 9.50
C SER A 581 -16.12 11.73 10.28
N GLY A 582 -15.95 12.96 10.77
CA GLY A 582 -14.71 13.36 11.43
C GLY A 582 -14.65 14.82 11.90
N GLU A 583 -13.48 15.25 12.38
CA GLU A 583 -13.25 16.64 12.76
C GLU A 583 -12.86 17.49 11.54
N SER A 584 -11.88 17.03 10.75
CA SER A 584 -11.31 17.77 9.63
C SER A 584 -11.18 16.91 8.35
N LEU A 585 -11.80 17.38 7.26
CA LEU A 585 -11.62 16.84 5.91
C LEU A 585 -11.00 17.93 5.02
N SER A 586 -9.77 17.71 4.58
CA SER A 586 -9.05 18.60 3.67
C SER A 586 -8.86 17.95 2.31
N ASN A 587 -9.62 18.40 1.30
CA ASN A 587 -9.45 18.02 -0.09
C ASN A 587 -8.63 19.07 -0.84
N MET A 588 -7.34 18.80 -1.07
CA MET A 588 -6.39 19.71 -1.71
C MET A 588 -6.08 19.23 -3.13
N ASN A 589 -6.74 19.80 -4.14
CA ASN A 589 -6.67 19.38 -5.54
C ASN A 589 -7.03 17.89 -5.79
N GLY A 590 -7.66 17.21 -4.83
CA GLY A 590 -8.15 15.84 -4.96
C GLY A 590 -9.61 15.78 -5.41
N VAL A 591 -10.13 14.56 -5.54
CA VAL A 591 -11.50 14.30 -5.99
C VAL A 591 -12.22 13.37 -5.02
N LEU A 592 -13.40 13.79 -4.55
CA LEU A 592 -14.37 12.93 -3.88
C LEU A 592 -15.57 12.73 -4.79
N TYR A 593 -15.77 11.51 -5.25
CA TYR A 593 -16.85 11.14 -6.15
C TYR A 593 -17.79 10.12 -5.50
N ALA A 594 -19.10 10.34 -5.64
CA ALA A 594 -20.12 9.33 -5.42
C ALA A 594 -21.11 9.31 -6.58
N ALA A 595 -21.46 8.12 -7.06
CA ALA A 595 -22.45 8.00 -8.13
C ALA A 595 -23.87 8.41 -7.69
N ARG A 596 -24.16 8.34 -6.38
CA ARG A 596 -25.46 8.68 -5.79
C ARG A 596 -25.31 9.83 -4.79
N ASP A 597 -25.20 9.54 -3.50
CA ASP A 597 -25.18 10.59 -2.46
C ASP A 597 -23.81 10.75 -1.81
N GLN A 598 -23.54 11.96 -1.31
CA GLN A 598 -22.44 12.21 -0.38
C GLN A 598 -22.95 12.76 0.93
N ARG A 599 -22.49 12.19 2.04
CA ARG A 599 -22.70 12.71 3.40
C ARG A 599 -21.35 13.04 4.02
N LEU A 600 -21.08 14.32 4.20
CA LEU A 600 -19.81 14.83 4.72
C LEU A 600 -20.04 15.44 6.09
N TYR A 601 -19.92 14.61 7.12
CA TYR A 601 -20.07 15.02 8.51
C TYR A 601 -18.75 15.54 9.07
N THR A 602 -18.62 16.87 9.21
CA THR A 602 -17.45 17.51 9.80
C THR A 602 -17.84 18.27 11.05
N SER A 603 -17.19 18.01 12.19
CA SER A 603 -17.41 18.80 13.42
C SER A 603 -16.52 20.04 13.51
N GLY A 604 -15.43 20.09 12.75
CA GLY A 604 -14.46 21.18 12.72
C GLY A 604 -14.42 21.90 11.37
N LEU A 605 -13.76 21.30 10.38
CA LEU A 605 -13.49 21.93 9.07
C LEU A 605 -13.71 20.97 7.92
N LEU A 606 -14.48 21.39 6.91
CA LEU A 606 -14.38 20.88 5.55
C LEU A 606 -13.64 21.93 4.73
N LEU A 607 -12.43 21.62 4.27
CA LEU A 607 -11.65 22.44 3.35
C LEU A 607 -11.62 21.75 1.99
N ASN A 608 -12.21 22.38 0.97
CA ASN A 608 -12.04 22.00 -0.42
C ASN A 608 -11.21 23.08 -1.12
N ASP A 609 -9.93 22.81 -1.32
CA ASP A 609 -8.96 23.77 -1.85
C ASP A 609 -8.45 23.33 -3.23
N GLY A 610 -9.01 23.92 -4.30
CA GLY A 610 -8.76 23.51 -5.68
C GLY A 610 -9.23 22.09 -6.02
N GLY A 611 -9.87 21.40 -5.08
CA GLY A 611 -10.40 20.05 -5.24
C GLY A 611 -11.84 20.01 -5.76
N GLU A 612 -12.30 18.80 -6.05
CA GLU A 612 -13.63 18.53 -6.58
C GLU A 612 -14.40 17.58 -5.66
N ILE A 613 -15.57 18.01 -5.20
CA ILE A 613 -16.53 17.22 -4.45
C ILE A 613 -17.77 17.07 -5.32
N TYR A 614 -18.08 15.84 -5.72
CA TYR A 614 -19.13 15.56 -6.70
C TYR A 614 -20.02 14.38 -6.31
N ALA A 615 -21.33 14.59 -6.33
CA ALA A 615 -22.34 13.55 -6.21
C ALA A 615 -23.27 13.52 -7.42
N GLY A 616 -23.59 12.33 -7.92
CA GLY A 616 -24.57 12.17 -9.00
C GLY A 616 -26.00 12.55 -8.59
N ARG A 617 -26.32 12.59 -7.29
CA ARG A 617 -27.62 13.00 -6.74
C ARG A 617 -27.45 14.08 -5.67
N ASP A 618 -27.34 13.73 -4.38
CA ASP A 618 -27.42 14.72 -3.29
C ASP A 618 -26.08 14.84 -2.54
N ILE A 619 -25.75 16.04 -2.08
CA ILE A 619 -24.64 16.30 -1.15
C ILE A 619 -25.22 16.90 0.12
N LEU A 620 -24.95 16.28 1.27
CA LEU A 620 -25.18 16.82 2.61
C LEU A 620 -23.84 17.10 3.30
N ILE A 621 -23.63 18.36 3.68
CA ILE A 621 -22.50 18.79 4.53
C ILE A 621 -23.07 19.30 5.84
N ALA A 622 -22.74 18.64 6.95
CA ALA A 622 -23.27 19.00 8.26
C ALA A 622 -22.32 18.60 9.39
N ASP A 623 -22.57 19.11 10.58
CA ASP A 623 -22.06 18.50 11.80
C ASP A 623 -22.95 17.31 12.20
N ALA A 624 -22.36 16.16 12.56
CA ALA A 624 -23.10 14.96 12.95
C ALA A 624 -24.01 15.18 14.17
N ASP A 625 -23.61 16.08 15.08
CA ASP A 625 -24.40 16.48 16.24
C ASP A 625 -25.59 17.40 15.88
N GLY A 626 -25.66 17.87 14.63
CA GLY A 626 -26.68 18.80 14.14
C GLY A 626 -26.58 20.21 14.72
N LYS A 627 -25.48 20.55 15.43
CA LYS A 627 -25.27 21.88 16.01
C LYS A 627 -24.83 22.91 14.97
N GLY A 628 -24.14 22.46 13.92
CA GLY A 628 -23.64 23.34 12.86
C GLY A 628 -22.53 24.26 13.34
N GLU A 629 -21.62 23.79 14.19
CA GLU A 629 -20.46 24.59 14.67
C GLU A 629 -19.23 24.51 13.75
N ASN A 630 -19.32 23.71 12.68
CA ASN A 630 -18.25 23.46 11.73
C ASN A 630 -18.08 24.60 10.70
N ALA A 631 -16.93 24.65 10.03
CA ALA A 631 -16.65 25.56 8.93
C ALA A 631 -16.56 24.80 7.60
N VAL A 632 -17.17 25.32 6.55
CA VAL A 632 -17.07 24.81 5.18
C VAL A 632 -16.36 25.85 4.34
N ARG A 633 -15.19 25.51 3.80
CA ARG A 633 -14.35 26.44 3.02
C ARG A 633 -14.07 25.84 1.65
N ASN A 634 -14.69 26.40 0.63
CA ASN A 634 -14.44 26.09 -0.77
C ASN A 634 -13.56 27.19 -1.38
N LEU A 635 -12.28 26.89 -1.57
CA LEU A 635 -11.25 27.81 -2.06
C LEU A 635 -10.84 27.41 -3.47
N SER A 636 -11.29 28.15 -4.49
CA SER A 636 -11.07 27.80 -5.91
C SER A 636 -11.41 26.35 -6.30
N GLY A 637 -12.22 25.66 -5.47
CA GLY A 637 -12.66 24.30 -5.69
C GLY A 637 -14.10 24.25 -6.19
N THR A 638 -14.55 23.04 -6.54
CA THR A 638 -15.92 22.77 -6.99
C THR A 638 -16.63 21.83 -6.03
N ILE A 639 -17.82 22.20 -5.58
CA ILE A 639 -18.77 21.34 -4.88
C ILE A 639 -20.02 21.25 -5.77
N SER A 640 -20.37 20.08 -6.27
CA SER A 640 -21.43 19.93 -7.26
C SER A 640 -22.30 18.69 -7.00
N ALA A 641 -23.60 18.92 -6.81
CA ALA A 641 -24.61 17.88 -6.69
C ALA A 641 -25.47 17.78 -7.97
N GLY A 642 -25.84 16.57 -8.37
CA GLY A 642 -26.76 16.36 -9.49
C GLY A 642 -28.19 16.84 -9.21
N ASN A 643 -28.61 16.83 -7.94
CA ASN A 643 -29.94 17.22 -7.48
C ASN A 643 -29.86 18.24 -6.34
N GLU A 644 -29.65 17.85 -5.08
CA GLU A 644 -29.65 18.79 -3.94
C GLU A 644 -28.26 18.98 -3.32
N LEU A 645 -27.88 20.22 -3.01
CA LEU A 645 -26.74 20.53 -2.14
C LEU A 645 -27.25 21.18 -0.85
N SER A 646 -27.07 20.51 0.27
CA SER A 646 -27.49 20.96 1.60
C SER A 646 -26.27 21.16 2.50
N ILE A 647 -26.13 22.36 3.06
CA ILE A 647 -25.02 22.75 3.94
C ILE A 647 -25.58 23.32 5.24
N SER A 648 -25.20 22.72 6.38
CA SER A 648 -25.46 23.24 7.71
C SER A 648 -24.15 23.40 8.46
N ALA A 649 -23.68 24.64 8.61
CA ALA A 649 -22.37 24.95 9.17
C ALA A 649 -22.33 26.34 9.76
N LYS A 650 -21.41 26.63 10.68
CA LYS A 650 -21.27 27.95 11.29
C LYS A 650 -20.86 28.98 10.25
N THR A 651 -19.85 28.65 9.46
CA THR A 651 -19.34 29.50 8.39
C THR A 651 -19.29 28.71 7.10
N VAL A 652 -19.78 29.33 6.02
CA VAL A 652 -19.68 28.81 4.66
C VAL A 652 -18.93 29.84 3.84
N GLU A 653 -17.70 29.52 3.45
CA GLU A 653 -16.86 30.35 2.59
C GLU A 653 -16.79 29.73 1.19
N ASN A 654 -17.16 30.51 0.17
CA ASN A 654 -16.97 30.19 -1.23
C ASN A 654 -16.19 31.34 -1.88
N LYS A 655 -14.88 31.17 -2.07
CA LYS A 655 -14.01 32.24 -2.57
C LYS A 655 -12.85 31.71 -3.41
N LYS A 656 -12.31 32.53 -4.31
CA LYS A 656 -10.97 32.27 -4.89
C LYS A 656 -9.94 32.14 -3.77
N ARG A 657 -9.03 31.15 -3.89
CA ARG A 657 -7.89 30.94 -2.98
C ARG A 657 -7.01 32.17 -2.88
N GLU A 658 -6.69 32.73 -4.03
CA GLU A 658 -5.93 33.95 -4.20
C GLU A 658 -6.66 34.88 -5.16
N PHE A 659 -6.92 36.10 -4.70
CA PHE A 659 -7.41 37.19 -5.54
C PHE A 659 -6.87 38.50 -4.97
N GLU A 660 -6.05 39.19 -5.75
CA GLU A 660 -5.42 40.44 -5.35
C GLU A 660 -5.44 41.41 -6.52
N VAL A 661 -5.92 42.63 -6.30
CA VAL A 661 -6.00 43.68 -7.31
C VAL A 661 -5.01 44.78 -6.95
N ALA A 662 -4.18 45.16 -7.91
CA ALA A 662 -3.42 46.40 -7.84
C ALA A 662 -4.22 47.50 -8.52
N GLU A 663 -4.48 48.52 -7.74
CA GLU A 663 -5.40 49.56 -8.11
C GLU A 663 -4.61 50.74 -8.76
N ARG A 664 -5.17 51.61 -9.61
CA ARG A 664 -4.45 52.73 -10.30
C ARG A 664 -3.00 52.44 -10.77
N GLY A 665 -2.74 51.24 -11.28
CA GLY A 665 -1.40 50.72 -11.54
C GLY A 665 -0.72 51.32 -12.78
N LYS A 666 -1.40 51.34 -13.93
CA LYS A 666 -0.84 51.89 -15.18
C LYS A 666 -1.17 53.38 -15.27
N HIS A 667 -0.16 54.22 -15.11
CA HIS A 667 -0.30 55.68 -15.16
C HIS A 667 0.16 56.24 -16.52
N ILE A 668 -0.74 56.90 -17.22
CA ILE A 668 -0.43 57.70 -18.41
C ILE A 668 -0.71 59.16 -18.05
N SER A 669 0.34 59.98 -18.06
CA SER A 669 0.22 61.44 -17.88
C SER A 669 0.59 62.15 -19.17
N TYR A 670 -0.28 63.03 -19.65
CA TYR A 670 0.04 63.95 -20.74
C TYR A 670 -0.57 65.32 -20.48
N ASN A 671 0.01 66.32 -21.14
CA ASN A 671 -0.42 67.71 -21.08
C ASN A 671 -0.90 68.16 -22.46
N GLU A 672 -2.08 68.77 -22.50
CA GLU A 672 -2.58 69.48 -23.68
C GLU A 672 -2.71 70.95 -23.31
N TRP A 673 -2.40 71.86 -24.24
CA TRP A 673 -2.62 73.29 -23.99
C TRP A 673 -3.23 73.99 -25.19
N TYR A 674 -4.02 75.02 -24.89
CA TYR A 674 -4.71 75.84 -25.88
C TYR A 674 -4.48 77.32 -25.58
N GLU A 675 -4.14 78.08 -26.61
CA GLU A 675 -4.06 79.54 -26.57
C GLU A 675 -5.47 80.16 -26.57
N CYS A 676 -5.78 80.96 -25.55
CA CYS A 676 -7.04 81.68 -25.46
C CYS A 676 -6.93 83.04 -26.18
N ASN A 677 -7.10 83.05 -27.50
CA ASN A 677 -6.93 84.28 -28.30
C ASN A 677 -8.23 85.11 -28.49
N LYS A 678 -9.16 85.13 -27.52
CA LYS A 678 -10.33 86.03 -27.58
C LYS A 678 -10.25 87.17 -26.55
N PRO A 679 -10.47 88.43 -26.97
CA PRO A 679 -10.44 89.57 -26.06
C PRO A 679 -11.69 89.56 -25.17
N LEU A 680 -11.51 89.19 -23.91
CA LEU A 680 -12.47 89.51 -22.87
C LEU A 680 -12.14 90.92 -22.36
N LEU A 681 -12.87 91.92 -22.88
CA LEU A 681 -12.88 93.32 -22.43
C LEU A 681 -11.72 94.23 -22.91
N GLY A 682 -11.70 94.54 -24.20
CA GLY A 682 -11.39 95.90 -24.70
C GLY A 682 -10.01 96.56 -24.49
N HIS A 683 -9.07 95.99 -23.73
CA HIS A 683 -7.72 96.53 -23.55
C HIS A 683 -6.68 95.42 -23.38
N GLY A 684 -5.64 95.41 -24.23
CA GLY A 684 -4.39 94.64 -24.07
C GLY A 684 -4.51 93.11 -24.24
N CYS A 685 -3.66 92.52 -25.07
CA CYS A 685 -3.60 91.07 -25.27
C CYS A 685 -2.94 90.37 -24.07
N ASP A 686 -3.70 90.02 -23.02
CA ASP A 686 -3.29 89.01 -22.04
C ASP A 686 -3.22 87.65 -22.74
N ARG A 687 -2.02 87.14 -23.06
CA ARG A 687 -1.86 85.75 -23.52
C ARG A 687 -2.15 84.82 -22.35
N ARG A 688 -3.27 84.10 -22.41
CA ARG A 688 -3.61 83.05 -21.44
C ARG A 688 -3.55 81.70 -22.12
N GLN A 689 -2.85 80.74 -21.52
CA GLN A 689 -2.85 79.35 -21.96
C GLN A 689 -3.68 78.52 -20.97
N LEU A 690 -4.63 77.77 -21.51
CA LEU A 690 -5.30 76.71 -20.76
C LEU A 690 -4.48 75.43 -20.90
N TRP A 691 -4.08 74.86 -19.77
CA TRP A 691 -3.36 73.59 -19.67
C TRP A 691 -4.29 72.53 -19.09
N TYR A 692 -4.38 71.38 -19.76
CA TYR A 692 -5.06 70.18 -19.31
C TYR A 692 -4.00 69.17 -18.91
N TYR A 693 -3.92 68.88 -17.61
CA TYR A 693 -3.13 67.79 -17.08
C TYR A 693 -4.03 66.56 -17.00
N VAL A 694 -3.86 65.63 -17.94
CA VAL A 694 -4.65 64.40 -17.98
C VAL A 694 -3.83 63.26 -17.39
N ASN A 695 -4.32 62.65 -16.32
CA ASN A 695 -3.78 61.39 -15.81
C ASN A 695 -4.81 60.28 -15.99
N VAL A 696 -4.43 59.20 -16.66
CA VAL A 696 -5.21 57.96 -16.74
C VAL A 696 -4.51 56.92 -15.87
N TYR A 697 -5.27 56.29 -14.99
CA TYR A 697 -4.85 55.18 -14.13
C TYR A 697 -5.70 53.95 -14.48
N GLU A 698 -5.11 52.77 -14.65
CA GLU A 698 -5.84 51.50 -14.85
C GLU A 698 -5.51 50.51 -13.74
N ASP A 699 -6.54 49.88 -13.16
CA ASP A 699 -6.41 48.74 -12.24
C ASP A 699 -6.01 47.47 -13.00
N TYR A 700 -5.35 46.53 -12.32
CA TYR A 700 -5.01 45.22 -12.89
C TYR A 700 -4.88 44.15 -11.79
N ILE A 701 -4.99 42.87 -12.16
CA ILE A 701 -4.97 41.76 -11.22
C ILE A 701 -3.52 41.32 -10.92
N LEU A 702 -3.17 41.21 -9.64
CA LEU A 702 -1.86 40.74 -9.14
C LEU A 702 -1.82 39.22 -9.00
N LYS A 703 -2.90 38.64 -8.46
CA LYS A 703 -3.08 37.20 -8.30
C LYS A 703 -4.50 36.85 -8.66
N ASP A 704 -4.67 35.82 -9.48
CA ASP A 704 -5.98 35.33 -9.85
C ASP A 704 -5.99 33.81 -9.87
N SER A 705 -6.67 33.21 -8.90
CA SER A 705 -6.99 31.79 -8.93
C SER A 705 -8.38 31.56 -9.54
N PRO A 706 -8.68 30.33 -10.01
CA PRO A 706 -10.00 29.99 -10.52
C PRO A 706 -11.11 30.33 -9.51
N SER A 707 -12.28 30.71 -10.03
CA SER A 707 -13.45 30.99 -9.21
C SER A 707 -13.93 29.73 -8.48
N ALA A 708 -14.30 29.84 -7.20
CA ALA A 708 -14.89 28.72 -6.47
C ALA A 708 -16.35 28.52 -6.90
N GLN A 709 -16.80 27.27 -6.95
CA GLN A 709 -18.12 26.90 -7.44
C GLN A 709 -18.87 26.00 -6.46
N MET A 710 -20.10 26.37 -6.13
CA MET A 710 -21.10 25.52 -5.46
C MET A 710 -22.33 25.39 -6.35
N LEU A 711 -22.61 24.18 -6.83
CA LEU A 711 -23.57 23.94 -7.90
C LEU A 711 -24.54 22.82 -7.51
N ALA A 712 -25.80 22.96 -7.89
CA ALA A 712 -26.77 21.87 -7.80
C ALA A 712 -27.69 21.86 -9.03
N GLY A 713 -28.01 20.68 -9.56
CA GLY A 713 -29.00 20.55 -10.64
C GLY A 713 -30.44 20.86 -10.19
N GLY A 714 -30.74 20.69 -8.91
CA GLY A 714 -31.99 21.04 -8.25
C GLY A 714 -31.79 22.20 -7.27
N ASP A 715 -32.05 21.95 -5.99
CA ASP A 715 -32.06 22.97 -4.94
C ASP A 715 -30.71 23.08 -4.23
N ILE A 716 -30.38 24.28 -3.74
CA ILE A 716 -29.30 24.52 -2.78
C ILE A 716 -29.92 25.05 -1.49
N LEU A 717 -29.58 24.44 -0.36
CA LEU A 717 -29.99 24.83 0.98
C LEU A 717 -28.77 25.14 1.83
N ILE A 718 -28.66 26.36 2.36
CA ILE A 718 -27.57 26.78 3.23
C ILE A 718 -28.14 27.29 4.54
N ASN A 719 -27.71 26.71 5.66
CA ASN A 719 -27.98 27.17 7.01
C ASN A 719 -26.65 27.51 7.71
N ALA A 720 -26.40 28.79 7.98
CA ALA A 720 -25.13 29.23 8.57
C ALA A 720 -25.19 30.48 9.44
N ASP A 721 -24.20 30.73 10.29
CA ASP A 721 -24.07 32.07 10.89
C ASP A 721 -23.57 33.08 9.86
N LEU A 722 -22.57 32.70 9.06
CA LEU A 722 -21.98 33.55 8.03
C LEU A 722 -21.85 32.80 6.71
N LEU A 723 -22.42 33.37 5.65
CA LEU A 723 -22.16 32.97 4.27
C LEU A 723 -21.29 34.03 3.59
N GLU A 724 -20.04 33.69 3.28
CA GLU A 724 -19.15 34.50 2.45
C GLU A 724 -19.09 33.91 1.04
N ASN A 725 -19.58 34.65 0.04
CA ASN A 725 -19.39 34.34 -1.37
C ASN A 725 -18.63 35.49 -2.02
N HIS A 726 -17.34 35.29 -2.29
CA HIS A 726 -16.47 36.36 -2.84
C HIS A 726 -15.92 35.92 -4.19
N TYR A 727 -16.13 36.74 -5.24
CA TYR A 727 -15.61 36.51 -6.61
C TYR A 727 -15.79 35.05 -7.08
N SER A 728 -16.92 34.46 -6.67
CA SER A 728 -17.25 33.04 -6.72
C SER A 728 -18.72 32.82 -7.04
N THR A 729 -19.07 31.58 -7.35
CA THR A 729 -20.39 31.22 -7.87
C THR A 729 -21.10 30.23 -6.97
N ILE A 730 -22.34 30.55 -6.60
CA ILE A 730 -23.31 29.62 -6.05
C ILE A 730 -24.54 29.64 -6.97
N ALA A 731 -24.84 28.51 -7.62
CA ALA A 731 -25.88 28.44 -8.63
C ALA A 731 -26.74 27.16 -8.50
N ALA A 732 -28.04 27.35 -8.28
CA ALA A 732 -29.03 26.29 -8.19
C ALA A 732 -29.84 26.15 -9.49
N GLY A 733 -30.06 24.92 -9.95
CA GLY A 733 -30.91 24.63 -11.10
C GLY A 733 -32.41 24.81 -10.84
N ASN A 734 -32.83 24.89 -9.57
CA ASN A 734 -34.20 25.19 -9.16
C ASN A 734 -34.26 26.34 -8.14
N ASN A 735 -34.15 26.09 -6.83
CA ASN A 735 -34.19 27.12 -5.80
C ASN A 735 -32.87 27.24 -5.02
N LEU A 736 -32.52 28.45 -4.63
CA LEU A 736 -31.47 28.72 -3.64
C LEU A 736 -32.13 29.25 -2.37
N ALA A 737 -32.05 28.49 -1.28
CA ALA A 737 -32.56 28.87 0.03
C ALA A 737 -31.40 29.08 1.01
N VAL A 738 -31.28 30.29 1.57
CA VAL A 738 -30.26 30.63 2.57
C VAL A 738 -30.94 31.10 3.84
N LYS A 739 -30.62 30.45 4.95
CA LYS A 739 -30.90 30.93 6.30
C LYS A 739 -29.58 31.27 6.96
N ALA A 740 -29.36 32.55 7.24
CA ALA A 740 -28.10 32.93 7.88
C ALA A 740 -28.19 34.09 8.87
N THR A 741 -27.17 34.27 9.72
CA THR A 741 -27.06 35.51 10.50
C THR A 741 -26.60 36.66 9.60
N ASN A 742 -25.51 36.48 8.85
CA ASN A 742 -25.00 37.44 7.88
C ASN A 742 -24.71 36.77 6.54
N VAL A 743 -24.90 37.52 5.45
CA VAL A 743 -24.55 37.09 4.10
C VAL A 743 -23.72 38.18 3.44
N ASP A 744 -22.49 37.84 3.07
CA ASP A 744 -21.57 38.72 2.36
C ASP A 744 -21.36 38.17 0.94
N ASN A 745 -21.88 38.90 -0.04
CA ASN A 745 -21.72 38.60 -1.45
C ASN A 745 -20.89 39.72 -2.09
N LYS A 746 -19.66 39.42 -2.53
CA LYS A 746 -18.69 40.45 -2.93
C LYS A 746 -18.08 40.17 -4.30
N ASP A 747 -18.27 41.09 -5.25
CA ASP A 747 -17.47 41.12 -6.49
C ASP A 747 -16.32 42.12 -6.41
N ALA A 748 -15.49 42.12 -7.46
CA ALA A 748 -14.46 43.11 -7.67
C ALA A 748 -14.54 43.69 -9.08
N VAL A 749 -14.51 45.02 -9.17
CA VAL A 749 -14.58 45.77 -10.44
C VAL A 749 -13.26 46.49 -10.67
N LEU A 750 -12.63 46.20 -11.81
CA LEU A 750 -11.42 46.88 -12.27
C LEU A 750 -11.82 48.18 -12.99
N GLN A 751 -11.16 49.27 -12.64
CA GLN A 751 -11.48 50.60 -13.14
C GLN A 751 -10.32 51.26 -13.86
N ARG A 752 -10.66 52.00 -14.91
CA ARG A 752 -9.83 53.07 -15.46
C ARG A 752 -10.31 54.39 -14.86
N THR A 753 -9.45 55.03 -14.10
CA THR A 753 -9.65 56.38 -13.56
C THR A 753 -8.97 57.41 -14.46
N ARG A 754 -9.73 58.30 -15.08
CA ARG A 754 -9.21 59.44 -15.85
C ARG A 754 -9.43 60.73 -15.07
N THR A 755 -8.34 61.36 -14.66
CA THR A 755 -8.33 62.70 -14.05
C THR A 755 -7.94 63.75 -15.08
N VAL A 756 -8.65 64.86 -15.13
CA VAL A 756 -8.36 66.04 -15.94
C VAL A 756 -8.28 67.22 -15.00
N ARG A 757 -7.09 67.79 -14.83
CA ARG A 757 -6.88 69.05 -14.13
C ARG A 757 -6.72 70.16 -15.15
N GLU A 758 -7.62 71.13 -15.11
CA GLU A 758 -7.52 72.35 -15.92
C GLU A 758 -6.83 73.45 -15.12
N THR A 759 -5.76 74.00 -15.68
CA THR A 759 -5.04 75.12 -15.10
C THR A 759 -4.84 76.23 -16.13
N MET A 760 -5.08 77.47 -15.74
CA MET A 760 -4.86 78.64 -16.59
C MET A 760 -3.55 79.32 -16.20
N LYS A 761 -2.65 79.47 -17.16
CA LYS A 761 -1.38 80.20 -16.99
C LYS A 761 -1.47 81.54 -17.72
N GLY A 762 -1.10 82.61 -17.02
CA GLY A 762 -1.10 83.96 -17.56
C GLY A 762 0.32 84.48 -17.79
N TRP A 763 0.48 85.30 -18.83
CA TRP A 763 1.66 86.11 -19.09
C TRP A 763 1.23 87.56 -19.32
N ASP A 764 2.04 88.51 -18.87
CA ASP A 764 1.82 89.93 -19.18
C ASP A 764 2.36 90.28 -20.57
N SER A 765 2.31 91.57 -20.92
CA SER A 765 2.71 92.08 -22.23
C SER A 765 4.21 91.97 -22.53
N ASP A 766 5.05 91.73 -21.52
CA ASP A 766 6.51 91.61 -21.65
C ASP A 766 6.97 90.14 -21.66
N ASP A 767 6.03 89.20 -21.82
CA ASP A 767 6.20 87.75 -21.73
C ASP A 767 6.66 87.25 -20.33
N ASP A 768 6.45 88.05 -19.27
CA ASP A 768 6.69 87.63 -17.89
C ASP A 768 5.50 86.81 -17.37
N PHE A 769 5.80 85.68 -16.70
CA PHE A 769 4.79 84.79 -16.14
C PHE A 769 4.06 85.45 -14.95
N THR A 770 2.73 85.66 -15.08
CA THR A 770 1.93 86.39 -14.08
C THR A 770 1.24 85.49 -13.05
N GLY A 771 1.19 84.18 -13.30
CA GLY A 771 0.68 83.20 -12.33
C GLY A 771 -0.06 82.02 -12.96
N GLU A 772 -0.31 81.02 -12.11
CA GLU A 772 -1.06 79.81 -12.42
C GLU A 772 -2.35 79.75 -11.58
N TYR A 773 -3.49 79.57 -12.25
CA TYR A 773 -4.82 79.55 -11.64
C TYR A 773 -5.49 78.21 -11.89
N PHE A 774 -5.78 77.45 -10.83
CA PHE A 774 -6.60 76.24 -10.91
C PHE A 774 -8.02 76.59 -11.36
N ARG A 775 -8.54 75.90 -12.37
CA ARG A 775 -9.87 76.15 -12.92
C ARG A 775 -10.85 75.05 -12.55
N SER A 776 -10.50 73.80 -12.84
CA SER A 776 -11.38 72.66 -12.60
C SER A 776 -10.57 71.38 -12.43
N TYR A 777 -11.19 70.40 -11.77
CA TYR A 777 -10.70 69.04 -11.66
C TYR A 777 -11.88 68.13 -11.94
N ASN A 778 -11.75 67.27 -12.94
CA ASN A 778 -12.73 66.25 -13.26
C ASN A 778 -12.08 64.87 -13.14
N GLU A 779 -12.76 63.93 -12.52
CA GLU A 779 -12.31 62.55 -12.37
C GLU A 779 -13.45 61.63 -12.81
N THR A 780 -13.19 60.84 -13.85
CA THR A 780 -14.16 59.91 -14.45
C THR A 780 -13.67 58.48 -14.28
N TYR A 781 -14.60 57.57 -14.02
CA TYR A 781 -14.33 56.14 -13.85
C TYR A 781 -14.97 55.37 -15.00
N GLU A 782 -14.24 54.41 -15.55
CA GLU A 782 -14.68 53.48 -16.59
C GLU A 782 -14.39 52.05 -16.11
N GLU A 783 -15.38 51.15 -16.16
CA GLU A 783 -15.15 49.73 -15.87
C GLU A 783 -14.36 49.10 -17.01
N ILE A 784 -13.22 48.48 -16.70
CA ILE A 784 -12.32 47.84 -17.68
C ILE A 784 -12.24 46.32 -17.49
N GLY A 785 -12.80 45.79 -16.40
CA GLY A 785 -12.89 44.36 -16.14
C GLY A 785 -13.59 44.07 -14.81
N ARG A 786 -13.93 42.81 -14.56
CA ARG A 786 -14.66 42.38 -13.35
C ARG A 786 -14.30 40.95 -13.00
N SER A 787 -14.13 40.68 -11.70
CA SER A 787 -14.20 39.34 -11.14
C SER A 787 -15.59 39.16 -10.52
N PRO A 788 -16.52 38.51 -11.23
CA PRO A 788 -17.93 38.50 -10.82
C PRO A 788 -18.13 37.63 -9.59
N VAL A 789 -19.16 37.98 -8.82
CA VAL A 789 -19.74 37.14 -7.78
C VAL A 789 -21.14 36.74 -8.22
N VAL A 790 -21.56 35.51 -7.97
CA VAL A 790 -22.85 35.00 -8.44
C VAL A 790 -23.57 34.27 -7.31
N LEU A 791 -24.80 34.70 -7.03
CA LEU A 791 -25.81 33.94 -6.30
C LEU A 791 -27.02 33.79 -7.21
N SER A 792 -27.25 32.58 -7.73
CA SER A 792 -28.31 32.37 -8.70
C SER A 792 -29.18 31.15 -8.46
N ALA A 793 -30.42 31.26 -8.92
CA ALA A 793 -31.38 30.18 -8.95
C ALA A 793 -32.29 30.33 -10.17
N LYS A 794 -32.70 29.22 -10.79
CA LYS A 794 -33.63 29.28 -11.93
C LYS A 794 -35.02 29.78 -11.52
N SER A 795 -35.54 29.27 -10.41
CA SER A 795 -36.93 29.50 -9.95
C SER A 795 -36.99 30.57 -8.86
N GLY A 796 -36.48 30.26 -7.67
CA GLY A 796 -36.61 31.13 -6.50
C GLY A 796 -35.31 31.23 -5.72
N LEU A 797 -34.93 32.45 -5.38
CA LEU A 797 -33.87 32.74 -4.43
C LEU A 797 -34.52 33.31 -3.17
N TYR A 798 -34.40 32.58 -2.06
CA TYR A 798 -35.02 32.87 -0.78
C TYR A 798 -33.94 33.04 0.27
N MET A 799 -33.87 34.22 0.90
CA MET A 799 -32.90 34.52 1.95
C MET A 799 -33.61 35.01 3.19
N ASP A 800 -33.42 34.29 4.30
CA ASP A 800 -33.82 34.70 5.64
C ASP A 800 -32.57 35.01 6.45
N VAL A 801 -32.26 36.31 6.58
CA VAL A 801 -31.01 36.82 7.14
C VAL A 801 -31.32 37.51 8.47
N ALA A 802 -30.76 37.03 9.58
CA ALA A 802 -31.09 37.56 10.91
C ALA A 802 -30.55 38.99 11.12
N ASP A 803 -29.37 39.30 10.57
CA ASP A 803 -28.72 40.61 10.69
C ASP A 803 -28.68 41.33 9.34
N THR A 804 -27.57 41.26 8.60
CA THR A 804 -27.39 42.05 7.38
C THR A 804 -27.11 41.19 6.15
N PHE A 805 -27.77 41.53 5.06
CA PHE A 805 -27.42 41.06 3.72
C PHE A 805 -26.61 42.14 3.01
N ASN A 806 -25.37 41.80 2.65
CA ASN A 806 -24.45 42.70 1.99
C ASN A 806 -24.10 42.20 0.59
N ASN A 807 -24.47 42.97 -0.43
CA ASN A 807 -24.10 42.74 -1.82
C ASN A 807 -23.11 43.82 -2.27
N TYR A 808 -21.84 43.61 -1.92
CA TYR A 808 -20.75 44.57 -2.12
C TYR A 808 -20.19 44.52 -3.53
N SER A 809 -19.69 45.67 -3.98
CA SER A 809 -18.93 45.77 -5.21
C SER A 809 -17.65 46.56 -4.97
N ASP A 810 -16.52 45.86 -4.90
CA ASP A 810 -15.25 46.46 -4.54
C ASP A 810 -14.68 47.28 -5.72
N ARG A 811 -14.48 48.58 -5.51
CA ARG A 811 -14.02 49.56 -6.50
C ARG A 811 -12.82 50.32 -5.92
N GLN A 812 -11.59 49.87 -6.14
CA GLN A 812 -10.43 50.38 -5.38
C GLN A 812 -9.32 51.10 -6.22
N GLY A 813 -8.46 51.92 -5.59
CA GLY A 813 -7.38 52.80 -6.16
C GLY A 813 -5.95 52.80 -5.48
N ILE A 814 -4.84 52.46 -6.20
CA ILE A 814 -3.33 52.60 -6.02
C ILE A 814 -2.29 51.36 -5.88
N SER A 815 -1.43 51.23 -6.94
CA SER A 815 -0.03 50.81 -7.30
C SER A 815 0.67 49.40 -7.14
N LEU A 816 1.59 49.14 -8.11
CA LEU A 816 2.43 47.97 -8.59
C LEU A 816 3.49 47.33 -7.63
N PRO A 817 4.12 46.11 -7.88
CA PRO A 817 4.51 45.55 -9.21
C PRO A 817 4.59 44.00 -9.49
N ASN A 818 4.82 43.70 -10.78
CA ASN A 818 5.49 42.57 -11.47
C ASN A 818 4.75 41.25 -11.81
N GLY A 819 4.25 41.22 -13.05
CA GLY A 819 4.45 40.19 -14.09
C GLY A 819 4.64 38.73 -13.70
N ASN A 820 3.57 37.94 -13.90
CA ASN A 820 3.53 36.73 -14.74
C ASN A 820 2.37 35.83 -14.29
N SER A 821 1.40 35.56 -15.17
CA SER A 821 0.76 34.25 -15.34
C SER A 821 -0.36 34.31 -16.38
N GLU A 822 0.01 34.41 -17.66
CA GLU A 822 -0.78 33.71 -18.67
C GLU A 822 -0.38 32.23 -18.58
N SER A 823 -1.26 31.40 -18.03
CA SER A 823 -1.06 29.95 -18.01
C SER A 823 -1.45 29.39 -19.38
N ALA A 824 -0.46 28.92 -20.15
CA ALA A 824 -0.68 28.10 -21.33
C ALA A 824 -1.11 26.68 -20.88
N GLY A 825 -2.42 26.41 -20.87
CA GLY A 825 -2.99 25.13 -20.47
C GLY A 825 -4.39 24.92 -21.06
N TYR A 826 -4.90 23.69 -21.00
CA TYR A 826 -6.26 23.31 -21.41
C TYR A 826 -7.22 23.40 -20.20
N PRO A 827 -8.55 23.50 -20.40
CA PRO A 827 -9.52 23.53 -19.30
C PRO A 827 -9.38 22.31 -18.38
N PHE A 828 -9.54 22.50 -17.07
CA PHE A 828 -9.40 21.44 -16.04
C PHE A 828 -8.01 20.78 -15.97
N ALA A 829 -6.97 21.38 -16.56
CA ALA A 829 -5.60 20.88 -16.43
C ALA A 829 -5.19 20.74 -14.96
N GLY A 830 -4.86 19.50 -14.56
CA GLY A 830 -4.50 19.16 -13.18
C GLY A 830 -5.62 18.52 -12.34
N SER A 831 -6.85 18.41 -12.85
CA SER A 831 -7.90 17.60 -12.19
C SER A 831 -7.59 16.09 -12.33
N PRO A 832 -7.62 15.31 -11.23
CA PRO A 832 -7.52 13.84 -11.27
C PRO A 832 -8.68 13.14 -12.00
N MET A 833 -9.80 13.84 -12.25
CA MET A 833 -10.94 13.29 -12.99
C MET A 833 -10.64 13.08 -14.47
N PHE A 834 -9.73 13.85 -15.05
CA PHE A 834 -9.46 13.86 -16.48
C PHE A 834 -7.99 13.55 -16.74
N ARG A 835 -7.72 12.78 -17.80
CA ARG A 835 -6.36 12.46 -18.20
C ARG A 835 -6.19 12.61 -19.72
N PRO A 836 -5.01 13.01 -20.20
CA PRO A 836 -4.71 12.93 -21.63
C PRO A 836 -4.82 11.48 -22.12
N SER A 837 -5.43 11.26 -23.28
CA SER A 837 -5.51 9.92 -23.87
C SER A 837 -4.13 9.46 -24.31
N THR A 838 -3.72 8.26 -23.87
CA THR A 838 -2.42 7.66 -24.21
C THR A 838 -2.49 6.64 -25.35
N SER A 839 -3.68 6.40 -25.91
CA SER A 839 -3.95 5.34 -26.89
C SER A 839 -3.87 5.88 -28.32
N PRO A 840 -2.94 5.40 -29.17
CA PRO A 840 -2.85 5.83 -30.57
C PRO A 840 -4.15 5.50 -31.33
N GLY A 841 -4.81 6.52 -31.89
CA GLY A 841 -6.05 6.38 -32.67
C GLY A 841 -7.36 6.54 -31.91
N HIS A 842 -7.32 6.98 -30.65
CA HIS A 842 -8.54 7.33 -29.90
C HIS A 842 -9.16 8.64 -30.41
N HIS A 843 -10.50 8.78 -30.32
CA HIS A 843 -11.25 9.91 -30.87
C HIS A 843 -11.24 11.17 -30.00
N TYR A 844 -10.69 11.11 -28.79
CA TYR A 844 -10.65 12.24 -27.86
C TYR A 844 -9.21 12.48 -27.36
N LEU A 845 -8.83 13.75 -27.22
CA LEU A 845 -7.54 14.16 -26.66
C LEU A 845 -7.48 13.97 -25.14
N ILE A 846 -8.60 14.19 -24.44
CA ILE A 846 -8.75 14.06 -23.00
C ILE A 846 -9.90 13.07 -22.71
N GLU A 847 -9.69 12.15 -21.77
CA GLU A 847 -10.73 11.20 -21.36
C GLU A 847 -10.97 11.29 -19.85
N THR A 848 -12.20 10.98 -19.46
CA THR A 848 -12.55 10.74 -18.07
C THR A 848 -11.75 9.54 -17.58
N ASN A 849 -11.14 9.68 -16.41
CA ASN A 849 -10.33 8.63 -15.82
C ASN A 849 -11.18 7.35 -15.68
N PRO A 850 -10.72 6.17 -16.14
CA PRO A 850 -11.51 4.93 -16.14
C PRO A 850 -12.04 4.50 -14.77
N MET A 851 -11.44 5.00 -13.70
CA MET A 851 -11.97 4.80 -12.34
C MET A 851 -13.35 5.44 -12.12
N PHE A 852 -13.80 6.32 -13.01
CA PHE A 852 -15.10 6.99 -13.01
C PHE A 852 -16.05 6.47 -14.11
N THR A 853 -15.83 5.25 -14.61
CA THR A 853 -16.56 4.65 -15.75
C THR A 853 -18.08 4.59 -15.64
N ASN A 854 -18.66 4.91 -14.47
CA ASN A 854 -20.09 4.83 -14.19
C ASN A 854 -20.79 6.20 -14.07
N MET A 855 -20.26 7.27 -14.67
CA MET A 855 -20.80 8.63 -14.52
C MET A 855 -22.16 8.90 -15.23
N GLY A 856 -22.75 7.93 -15.93
CA GLY A 856 -24.07 8.06 -16.58
C GLY A 856 -24.02 8.33 -18.08
N LEU A 857 -25.20 8.40 -18.73
CA LEU A 857 -25.35 8.64 -20.17
C LEU A 857 -25.24 10.15 -20.47
N PHE A 858 -24.04 10.61 -20.85
CA PHE A 858 -23.83 11.98 -21.34
C PHE A 858 -23.94 12.04 -22.86
N TYR A 859 -24.38 13.19 -23.37
CA TYR A 859 -24.33 13.51 -24.79
C TYR A 859 -23.12 14.41 -25.04
N GLY A 860 -22.18 13.94 -25.85
CA GLY A 860 -21.00 14.70 -26.28
C GLY A 860 -21.02 14.98 -27.78
N SER A 861 -19.91 15.50 -28.29
CA SER A 861 -19.71 15.84 -29.71
C SER A 861 -19.97 14.65 -30.65
N ASP A 862 -19.80 13.40 -30.21
CA ASP A 862 -20.14 12.21 -31.00
C ASP A 862 -21.63 12.17 -31.37
N TYR A 863 -22.49 12.51 -30.41
CA TYR A 863 -23.92 12.58 -30.63
C TYR A 863 -24.23 13.64 -31.70
N PHE A 864 -23.60 14.81 -31.61
CA PHE A 864 -23.78 15.89 -32.58
C PHE A 864 -23.29 15.53 -33.98
N LEU A 865 -22.07 14.99 -34.11
CA LEU A 865 -21.47 14.60 -35.39
C LEU A 865 -22.34 13.59 -36.14
N SER A 866 -22.93 12.63 -35.41
CA SER A 866 -23.86 11.65 -36.00
C SER A 866 -25.11 12.31 -36.60
N ARG A 867 -25.61 13.40 -36.02
CA ARG A 867 -26.84 14.11 -36.45
C ARG A 867 -26.62 14.96 -37.70
N ILE A 868 -25.41 15.44 -37.92
CA ILE A 868 -25.03 16.21 -39.11
C ILE A 868 -24.39 15.34 -40.21
N GLY A 869 -24.37 14.00 -40.01
CA GLY A 869 -23.93 13.03 -41.01
C GLY A 869 -22.41 12.93 -41.18
N LEU A 870 -21.63 13.35 -40.17
CA LEU A 870 -20.18 13.19 -40.12
C LEU A 870 -19.85 11.94 -39.30
N ASP A 871 -19.40 10.89 -39.99
CA ASP A 871 -19.01 9.60 -39.40
C ASP A 871 -17.51 9.60 -39.03
N GLN A 872 -17.18 9.33 -37.76
CA GLN A 872 -15.81 9.34 -37.23
C GLN A 872 -14.92 8.26 -37.85
N ASP A 873 -15.48 7.16 -38.34
CA ASP A 873 -14.71 6.07 -38.96
C ASP A 873 -14.12 6.45 -40.34
N ARG A 874 -14.57 7.57 -40.92
CA ARG A 874 -14.19 8.00 -42.27
C ARG A 874 -13.24 9.20 -42.32
N GLN A 875 -13.06 9.93 -41.21
CA GLN A 875 -12.23 11.13 -41.14
C GLN A 875 -11.51 11.18 -39.78
N GLN A 876 -10.22 11.52 -39.77
CA GLN A 876 -9.36 11.64 -38.58
C GLN A 876 -9.78 12.83 -37.67
N VAL A 877 -11.02 12.85 -37.21
CA VAL A 877 -11.55 13.89 -36.32
C VAL A 877 -11.21 13.51 -34.88
N VAL A 878 -10.49 14.40 -34.20
CA VAL A 878 -10.18 14.27 -32.77
C VAL A 878 -10.99 15.34 -32.04
N LEU A 879 -11.75 14.93 -31.02
CA LEU A 879 -12.51 15.79 -30.14
C LEU A 879 -11.65 16.20 -28.94
N LEU A 880 -11.94 17.35 -28.33
CA LEU A 880 -11.19 17.82 -27.16
C LEU A 880 -11.28 16.84 -25.99
N GLY A 881 -12.47 16.32 -25.71
CA GLY A 881 -12.65 15.32 -24.67
C GLY A 881 -13.91 14.47 -24.83
N ASP A 882 -14.06 13.48 -23.97
CA ASP A 882 -15.28 12.66 -23.95
C ASP A 882 -16.52 13.45 -23.49
N ALA A 883 -17.69 12.81 -23.59
CA ALA A 883 -18.97 13.46 -23.32
C ALA A 883 -19.07 14.08 -21.92
N PHE A 884 -18.43 13.49 -20.90
CA PHE A 884 -18.46 14.05 -19.55
C PHE A 884 -17.55 15.28 -19.43
N TYR A 885 -16.33 15.21 -19.97
CA TYR A 885 -15.42 16.35 -20.04
C TYR A 885 -16.06 17.54 -20.76
N GLU A 886 -16.68 17.28 -21.92
CA GLU A 886 -17.36 18.32 -22.71
C GLU A 886 -18.58 18.90 -21.99
N THR A 887 -19.32 18.08 -21.25
CA THR A 887 -20.44 18.55 -20.43
C THR A 887 -19.95 19.56 -19.38
N ARG A 888 -18.83 19.27 -18.69
CA ARG A 888 -18.22 20.20 -17.72
C ARG A 888 -17.75 21.49 -18.39
N LEU A 889 -17.14 21.36 -19.57
CA LEU A 889 -16.66 22.51 -20.34
C LEU A 889 -17.82 23.44 -20.72
N VAL A 890 -18.91 22.90 -21.25
CA VAL A 890 -20.11 23.68 -21.62
C VAL A 890 -20.79 24.28 -20.39
N GLN A 891 -20.85 23.55 -19.27
CA GLN A 891 -21.34 24.07 -18.00
C GLN A 891 -20.57 25.33 -17.57
N GLN A 892 -19.24 25.33 -17.66
CA GLN A 892 -18.43 26.52 -17.37
C GLN A 892 -18.73 27.67 -18.32
N GLN A 893 -18.92 27.39 -19.61
CA GLN A 893 -19.28 28.43 -20.59
C GLN A 893 -20.65 29.05 -20.30
N ILE A 894 -21.65 28.24 -19.92
CA ILE A 894 -22.98 28.74 -19.53
C ILE A 894 -22.90 29.58 -18.25
N LEU A 895 -22.18 29.12 -17.23
CA LEU A 895 -21.99 29.87 -15.99
C LEU A 895 -21.26 31.20 -16.25
N ALA A 896 -20.22 31.19 -17.08
CA ALA A 896 -19.48 32.40 -17.45
C ALA A 896 -20.34 33.40 -18.24
N ALA A 897 -21.18 32.90 -19.16
CA ALA A 897 -22.02 33.75 -20.00
C ALA A 897 -23.27 34.28 -19.29
N THR A 898 -23.87 33.49 -18.40
CA THR A 898 -25.22 33.77 -17.85
C THR A 898 -25.26 33.93 -16.33
N GLY A 899 -24.26 33.41 -15.61
CA GLY A 899 -24.30 33.25 -14.16
C GLY A 899 -25.31 32.21 -13.67
N GLN A 900 -25.94 31.42 -14.54
CA GLN A 900 -26.94 30.42 -14.17
C GLN A 900 -26.44 28.98 -14.39
N ARG A 901 -26.99 28.03 -13.64
CA ARG A 901 -26.66 26.60 -13.76
C ARG A 901 -27.11 25.99 -15.10
N PHE A 902 -28.26 26.45 -15.60
CA PHE A 902 -28.88 26.00 -16.84
C PHE A 902 -29.45 27.17 -17.62
N LEU A 903 -29.50 27.04 -18.94
CA LEU A 903 -30.26 27.94 -19.80
C LEU A 903 -31.77 27.74 -19.64
N ASN A 904 -32.55 28.75 -20.02
CA ASN A 904 -34.00 28.69 -19.98
C ASN A 904 -34.53 27.50 -20.79
N GLY A 905 -35.43 26.71 -20.20
CA GLY A 905 -36.00 25.50 -20.80
C GLY A 905 -35.34 24.17 -20.40
N TYR A 906 -34.20 24.19 -19.71
CA TYR A 906 -33.47 22.97 -19.31
C TYR A 906 -33.36 22.80 -17.79
N SER A 907 -33.28 21.55 -17.31
CA SER A 907 -33.18 21.21 -15.86
C SER A 907 -32.20 20.10 -15.54
N SER A 908 -31.46 19.60 -16.55
CA SER A 908 -30.43 18.57 -16.38
C SER A 908 -29.34 18.79 -17.42
N ASP A 909 -28.12 18.33 -17.13
CA ASP A 909 -27.01 18.43 -18.08
C ASP A 909 -27.26 17.64 -19.36
N ALA A 910 -27.82 16.43 -19.23
CA ALA A 910 -28.13 15.58 -20.36
C ALA A 910 -29.17 16.21 -21.30
N ASP A 911 -30.25 16.80 -20.75
CA ASP A 911 -31.27 17.46 -21.56
C ASP A 911 -30.75 18.74 -22.22
N GLN A 912 -29.91 19.50 -21.51
CA GLN A 912 -29.30 20.72 -22.02
C GLN A 912 -28.32 20.45 -23.16
N MET A 913 -27.39 19.51 -22.97
CA MET A 913 -26.43 19.12 -24.00
C MET A 913 -27.15 18.61 -25.25
N ARG A 914 -28.13 17.71 -25.08
CA ARG A 914 -28.95 17.22 -26.19
C ARG A 914 -29.69 18.35 -26.91
N GLY A 915 -30.35 19.24 -26.16
CA GLY A 915 -31.15 20.32 -26.73
C GLY A 915 -30.33 21.32 -27.53
N LEU A 916 -29.17 21.74 -27.00
CA LEU A 916 -28.27 22.68 -27.67
C LEU A 916 -27.64 22.09 -28.94
N MET A 917 -27.28 20.79 -28.92
CA MET A 917 -26.76 20.09 -30.09
C MET A 917 -27.85 19.84 -31.15
N ASP A 918 -29.08 19.52 -30.74
CA ASP A 918 -30.20 19.37 -31.67
C ASP A 918 -30.57 20.71 -32.32
N ALA A 919 -30.52 21.82 -31.56
CA ALA A 919 -30.73 23.17 -32.08
C ALA A 919 -29.62 23.59 -33.05
N ALA A 920 -28.36 23.21 -32.79
CA ALA A 920 -27.25 23.39 -33.72
C ALA A 920 -27.52 22.68 -35.05
N ALA A 921 -27.89 21.39 -35.00
CA ALA A 921 -28.14 20.59 -36.19
C ALA A 921 -29.32 21.13 -37.02
N ALA A 922 -30.36 21.65 -36.36
CA ALA A 922 -31.52 22.25 -37.02
C ALA A 922 -31.21 23.57 -37.74
N GLN A 923 -30.33 24.41 -37.16
CA GLN A 923 -29.99 25.73 -37.70
C GLN A 923 -28.81 25.71 -38.68
N ALA A 924 -27.99 24.65 -38.66
CA ALA A 924 -26.76 24.53 -39.45
C ALA A 924 -26.95 24.79 -40.95
N GLN A 925 -27.93 24.12 -41.58
CA GLN A 925 -28.18 24.25 -43.03
C GLN A 925 -28.71 25.63 -43.42
N GLY A 926 -29.54 26.25 -42.56
CA GLY A 926 -30.15 27.56 -42.85
C GLY A 926 -29.18 28.73 -42.72
N LEU A 927 -28.10 28.55 -41.94
CA LEU A 927 -27.08 29.57 -41.68
C LEU A 927 -25.72 29.28 -42.35
N ASP A 928 -25.67 28.22 -43.17
CA ASP A 928 -24.46 27.75 -43.87
C ASP A 928 -23.27 27.53 -42.92
N LEU A 929 -23.53 26.89 -41.78
CA LEU A 929 -22.52 26.65 -40.75
C LEU A 929 -21.61 25.48 -41.14
N SER A 930 -20.31 25.65 -40.94
CA SER A 930 -19.28 24.63 -41.20
C SER A 930 -18.63 24.18 -39.90
N VAL A 931 -18.54 22.86 -39.69
CA VAL A 931 -17.86 22.26 -38.53
C VAL A 931 -16.37 22.61 -38.58
N GLY A 932 -15.80 22.93 -37.41
CA GLY A 932 -14.40 23.33 -37.28
C GLY A 932 -14.17 24.83 -37.52
N VAL A 933 -15.20 25.60 -37.87
CA VAL A 933 -15.11 27.04 -38.14
C VAL A 933 -15.99 27.81 -37.14
N ALA A 934 -15.39 28.81 -36.48
CA ALA A 934 -16.08 29.73 -35.59
C ALA A 934 -17.19 30.51 -36.30
N LEU A 935 -18.30 30.80 -35.60
CA LEU A 935 -19.41 31.56 -36.18
C LEU A 935 -19.02 33.04 -36.34
N THR A 936 -19.34 33.61 -37.50
CA THR A 936 -19.18 35.05 -37.73
C THR A 936 -20.18 35.86 -36.89
N PRO A 937 -19.90 37.13 -36.54
CA PRO A 937 -20.84 37.98 -35.81
C PRO A 937 -22.23 38.07 -36.47
N THR A 938 -22.28 38.04 -37.80
CA THR A 938 -23.53 38.02 -38.57
C THR A 938 -24.30 36.71 -38.42
N GLN A 939 -23.60 35.56 -38.34
CA GLN A 939 -24.23 34.26 -38.08
C GLN A 939 -24.73 34.17 -36.63
N VAL A 940 -23.95 34.64 -35.66
CA VAL A 940 -24.37 34.71 -34.24
C VAL A 940 -25.62 35.58 -34.08
N ALA A 941 -25.66 36.75 -34.74
CA ALA A 941 -26.83 37.63 -34.72
C ALA A 941 -28.07 37.01 -35.39
N ALA A 942 -27.89 36.03 -36.29
CA ALA A 942 -28.97 35.35 -37.00
C ALA A 942 -29.48 34.08 -36.27
N LEU A 943 -28.86 33.69 -35.16
CA LEU A 943 -29.31 32.54 -34.36
C LEU A 943 -30.71 32.80 -33.77
N THR A 944 -31.59 31.81 -33.94
CA THR A 944 -32.95 31.80 -33.38
C THR A 944 -33.06 31.01 -32.09
N GLN A 945 -32.14 30.08 -31.84
CA GLN A 945 -32.00 29.32 -30.60
C GLN A 945 -30.52 29.25 -30.20
N ASP A 946 -30.27 29.09 -28.89
CA ASP A 946 -28.93 28.84 -28.36
C ASP A 946 -28.40 27.48 -28.86
N ILE A 947 -27.09 27.41 -29.16
CA ILE A 947 -26.48 26.22 -29.74
C ILE A 947 -25.12 25.92 -29.12
N ILE A 948 -24.70 24.65 -29.22
CA ILE A 948 -23.29 24.25 -29.10
C ILE A 948 -22.77 23.99 -30.51
N TRP A 949 -21.66 24.63 -30.87
CA TRP A 949 -21.00 24.44 -32.17
C TRP A 949 -19.56 23.94 -31.98
N LEU A 950 -19.06 23.14 -32.92
CA LEU A 950 -17.72 22.58 -32.85
C LEU A 950 -16.73 23.42 -33.67
N GLU A 951 -15.66 23.89 -33.01
CA GLU A 951 -14.60 24.70 -33.60
C GLU A 951 -13.26 23.98 -33.56
N GLU A 952 -12.42 24.14 -34.59
CA GLU A 952 -11.09 23.55 -34.61
C GLU A 952 -10.12 24.45 -33.84
N GLU A 953 -9.55 23.92 -32.77
CA GLU A 953 -8.50 24.57 -31.98
C GLU A 953 -7.26 23.68 -31.86
N GLU A 954 -6.10 24.28 -31.61
CA GLU A 954 -4.86 23.53 -31.36
C GLU A 954 -4.61 23.41 -29.85
N HIS A 955 -4.70 22.18 -29.33
CA HIS A 955 -4.43 21.85 -27.92
C HIS A 955 -3.37 20.74 -27.87
N MET A 956 -2.35 20.91 -27.02
CA MET A 956 -1.22 19.95 -26.89
C MET A 956 -0.51 19.62 -28.23
N GLY A 957 -0.52 20.53 -29.20
CA GLY A 957 0.05 20.31 -30.54
C GLY A 957 -0.80 19.42 -31.46
N GLN A 958 -2.05 19.15 -31.11
CA GLN A 958 -3.04 18.46 -31.94
C GLN A 958 -4.21 19.39 -32.27
N LYS A 959 -4.70 19.32 -33.51
CA LYS A 959 -5.95 19.97 -33.92
C LYS A 959 -7.13 19.16 -33.44
N VAL A 960 -7.97 19.74 -32.60
CA VAL A 960 -9.13 19.09 -32.01
C VAL A 960 -10.38 19.93 -32.19
N LEU A 961 -11.54 19.27 -32.25
CA LEU A 961 -12.83 19.95 -32.22
C LEU A 961 -13.22 20.23 -30.77
N VAL A 962 -13.52 21.48 -30.48
CA VAL A 962 -13.92 22.00 -29.17
C VAL A 962 -15.38 22.44 -29.22
N PRO A 963 -16.25 22.05 -28.27
CA PRO A 963 -17.61 22.56 -28.20
C PRO A 963 -17.65 23.97 -27.59
N HIS A 964 -18.21 24.93 -28.35
CA HIS A 964 -18.42 26.31 -27.93
C HIS A 964 -19.91 26.67 -27.87
N LEU A 965 -20.29 27.38 -26.81
CA LEU A 965 -21.62 27.91 -26.60
C LEU A 965 -21.83 29.21 -27.39
N TYR A 966 -22.88 29.23 -28.20
CA TYR A 966 -23.37 30.45 -28.86
C TYR A 966 -24.79 30.76 -28.43
N LEU A 967 -24.98 31.96 -27.89
CA LEU A 967 -26.26 32.43 -27.41
C LEU A 967 -26.99 33.23 -28.50
N ALA A 968 -28.29 32.97 -28.66
CA ALA A 968 -29.16 33.72 -29.56
C ALA A 968 -29.40 35.14 -29.03
N SER A 969 -29.77 36.06 -29.93
CA SER A 969 -29.97 37.48 -29.57
C SER A 969 -31.05 37.69 -28.51
N ALA A 970 -32.07 36.83 -28.46
CA ALA A 970 -33.10 36.87 -27.42
C ALA A 970 -32.51 36.56 -26.04
N THR A 971 -31.74 35.47 -25.92
CA THR A 971 -31.06 35.09 -24.69
C THR A 971 -30.05 36.15 -24.24
N GLN A 972 -29.28 36.72 -25.17
CA GLN A 972 -28.34 37.81 -24.86
C GLN A 972 -29.01 39.08 -24.32
N GLN A 973 -30.25 39.38 -24.71
CA GLN A 973 -31.02 40.52 -24.19
C GLN A 973 -31.58 40.28 -22.78
N ASP A 974 -31.87 39.02 -22.45
CA ASP A 974 -32.35 38.60 -21.14
C ASP A 974 -31.19 38.47 -20.12
N ILE A 975 -29.97 38.26 -20.60
CA ILE A 975 -28.77 38.19 -19.77
C ILE A 975 -28.33 39.59 -19.34
N ALA A 976 -28.03 39.68 -18.05
CA ALA A 976 -27.30 40.80 -17.51
C ALA A 976 -25.80 40.48 -17.46
N PRO A 977 -24.93 41.18 -18.22
CA PRO A 977 -23.50 40.99 -18.07
C PRO A 977 -23.05 41.38 -16.65
N GLY A 978 -22.21 40.55 -16.01
CA GLY A 978 -21.39 40.98 -14.86
C GLY A 978 -21.70 40.43 -13.46
N GLY A 979 -22.38 39.29 -13.29
CA GLY A 979 -22.59 38.71 -11.96
C GLY A 979 -23.56 39.51 -11.06
N GLY A 980 -23.92 38.94 -9.90
CA GLY A 980 -24.86 39.48 -8.93
C GLY A 980 -25.85 38.44 -8.39
N VAL A 981 -26.89 38.92 -7.74
CA VAL A 981 -28.00 38.08 -7.22
C VAL A 981 -29.08 37.96 -8.29
N GLN A 982 -29.39 36.75 -8.74
CA GLN A 982 -30.25 36.53 -9.90
C GLN A 982 -31.19 35.33 -9.75
N ALA A 983 -32.50 35.55 -9.90
CA ALA A 983 -33.47 34.47 -10.04
C ALA A 983 -34.74 34.97 -10.72
N LYS A 984 -35.63 34.06 -11.14
CA LYS A 984 -36.99 34.48 -11.56
C LYS A 984 -37.70 35.22 -10.43
N ASN A 985 -37.64 34.69 -9.20
CA ASN A 985 -38.15 35.36 -8.01
C ASN A 985 -37.04 35.51 -6.97
N VAL A 986 -36.79 36.74 -6.54
CA VAL A 986 -35.83 37.08 -5.47
C VAL A 986 -36.61 37.55 -4.25
N TYR A 987 -36.42 36.88 -3.13
CA TYR A 987 -36.98 37.21 -1.82
C TYR A 987 -35.84 37.30 -0.81
N ILE A 988 -35.59 38.50 -0.27
CA ILE A 988 -34.58 38.71 0.77
C ILE A 988 -35.23 39.41 1.95
N ASN A 989 -35.21 38.75 3.10
CA ASN A 989 -35.63 39.30 4.39
C ASN A 989 -34.39 39.45 5.28
N ALA A 990 -34.10 40.66 5.75
CA ALA A 990 -32.96 40.93 6.63
C ALA A 990 -33.39 41.63 7.93
N GLY A 991 -32.97 41.14 9.10
CA GLY A 991 -33.42 41.69 10.38
C GLY A 991 -32.86 43.08 10.72
N LYS A 992 -31.75 43.52 10.11
CA LYS A 992 -31.15 44.86 10.33
C LYS A 992 -30.99 45.69 9.05
N GLY A 993 -30.43 45.11 7.99
CA GLY A 993 -29.99 45.90 6.84
C GLY A 993 -29.86 45.09 5.57
N ILE A 994 -30.27 45.70 4.45
CA ILE A 994 -29.89 45.25 3.11
C ILE A 994 -29.00 46.35 2.54
N LEU A 995 -27.73 46.01 2.25
CA LEU A 995 -26.77 46.91 1.62
C LEU A 995 -26.51 46.39 0.20
N ASN A 996 -26.79 47.20 -0.82
CA ASN A 996 -26.56 46.84 -2.21
C ASN A 996 -25.67 47.87 -2.91
N GLU A 997 -24.50 47.41 -3.35
CA GLU A 997 -23.58 48.13 -4.23
C GLU A 997 -23.41 47.42 -5.59
N GLY A 998 -23.73 46.12 -5.62
CA GLY A 998 -23.76 45.29 -6.81
C GLY A 998 -25.14 45.28 -7.51
N ARG A 999 -25.45 44.13 -8.13
CA ARG A 999 -26.70 43.91 -8.87
C ARG A 999 -27.59 42.88 -8.17
N ILE A 1000 -28.89 43.19 -8.09
CA ILE A 1000 -29.97 42.25 -7.75
C ILE A 1000 -31.02 42.31 -8.87
N ASN A 1001 -31.33 41.16 -9.47
CA ASN A 1001 -32.18 41.08 -10.66
C ASN A 1001 -33.18 39.90 -10.60
N GLY A 1002 -34.41 40.14 -11.06
CA GLY A 1002 -35.37 39.07 -11.29
C GLY A 1002 -36.64 39.54 -12.01
N GLU A 1003 -37.57 38.62 -12.26
CA GLU A 1003 -38.92 38.98 -12.70
C GLU A 1003 -39.70 39.61 -11.53
N ASN A 1004 -39.55 39.03 -10.33
CA ASN A 1004 -40.10 39.56 -9.09
C ASN A 1004 -38.97 39.74 -8.07
N VAL A 1005 -38.77 40.96 -7.57
CA VAL A 1005 -37.78 41.27 -6.54
C VAL A 1005 -38.48 41.86 -5.32
N ASN A 1006 -38.42 41.14 -4.20
CA ASN A 1006 -39.04 41.52 -2.93
C ASN A 1006 -37.98 41.58 -1.83
N LEU A 1007 -37.68 42.80 -1.38
CA LEU A 1007 -36.69 43.03 -0.32
C LEU A 1007 -37.38 43.60 0.92
N ALA A 1008 -37.15 42.99 2.07
CA ALA A 1008 -37.72 43.41 3.35
C ALA A 1008 -36.61 43.54 4.41
N SER A 1009 -36.57 44.66 5.15
CA SER A 1009 -35.55 44.88 6.18
C SER A 1009 -35.93 45.97 7.20
N VAL A 1010 -35.11 46.20 8.23
CA VAL A 1010 -35.17 47.44 9.02
C VAL A 1010 -34.73 48.63 8.17
N ASN A 1011 -33.58 48.53 7.48
CA ASN A 1011 -33.12 49.53 6.52
C ASN A 1011 -32.75 48.89 5.17
N ILE A 1012 -32.99 49.59 4.08
CA ILE A 1012 -32.55 49.20 2.74
C ILE A 1012 -31.71 50.34 2.16
N GLU A 1013 -30.44 50.08 1.87
CA GLU A 1013 -29.53 51.03 1.24
C GLU A 1013 -29.02 50.48 -0.09
N ASN A 1014 -29.26 51.23 -1.17
CA ASN A 1014 -28.74 50.97 -2.50
C ASN A 1014 -27.74 52.07 -2.87
N THR A 1015 -26.44 51.76 -2.85
CA THR A 1015 -25.35 52.72 -3.07
C THR A 1015 -24.60 52.40 -4.36
N GLY A 1016 -24.89 53.13 -5.44
CA GLY A 1016 -24.25 52.91 -6.75
C GLY A 1016 -24.58 51.57 -7.43
N GLY A 1017 -25.43 50.73 -6.82
CA GLY A 1017 -25.88 49.43 -7.31
C GLY A 1017 -27.19 49.48 -8.09
N LEU A 1018 -27.56 48.34 -8.67
CA LEU A 1018 -28.78 48.15 -9.45
C LEU A 1018 -29.72 47.16 -8.77
N LEU A 1019 -30.95 47.61 -8.50
CA LEU A 1019 -32.09 46.76 -8.16
C LEU A 1019 -33.05 46.74 -9.34
N ARG A 1020 -33.21 45.58 -9.99
CA ARG A 1020 -34.07 45.41 -11.17
C ARG A 1020 -35.09 44.29 -10.98
N GLY A 1021 -36.37 44.62 -11.15
CA GLY A 1021 -37.47 43.65 -11.09
C GLY A 1021 -38.51 43.93 -12.17
N GLY A 1022 -39.18 42.94 -12.75
CA GLY A 1022 -40.45 43.19 -13.45
C GLY A 1022 -41.46 43.84 -12.49
N SER A 1023 -41.61 43.23 -11.32
CA SER A 1023 -42.15 43.85 -10.10
C SER A 1023 -41.02 44.01 -9.07
N LEU A 1024 -40.79 45.25 -8.61
CA LEU A 1024 -39.78 45.61 -7.60
C LEU A 1024 -40.46 46.15 -6.34
N ASN A 1025 -40.43 45.38 -5.26
CA ASN A 1025 -41.04 45.72 -3.98
C ASN A 1025 -39.99 45.85 -2.88
N LEU A 1026 -39.82 47.06 -2.32
CA LEU A 1026 -38.92 47.35 -1.21
C LEU A 1026 -39.74 47.74 0.03
N THR A 1027 -39.57 47.01 1.14
CA THR A 1027 -40.23 47.27 2.42
C THR A 1027 -39.21 47.45 3.54
N ALA A 1028 -39.10 48.66 4.08
CA ALA A 1028 -38.25 48.97 5.22
C ALA A 1028 -39.08 49.37 6.46
N LEU A 1029 -38.67 48.92 7.65
CA LEU A 1029 -39.28 49.41 8.90
C LEU A 1029 -38.87 50.85 9.21
N ASN A 1030 -37.62 51.22 8.89
CA ASN A 1030 -37.09 52.58 9.02
C ASN A 1030 -36.93 53.22 7.64
N ASP A 1031 -35.72 53.23 7.07
CA ASP A 1031 -35.42 54.04 5.88
C ASP A 1031 -35.13 53.19 4.63
N ILE A 1032 -35.52 53.72 3.46
CA ILE A 1032 -35.04 53.29 2.14
C ILE A 1032 -34.16 54.41 1.58
N ALA A 1033 -32.87 54.14 1.38
CA ALA A 1033 -31.92 55.08 0.80
C ALA A 1033 -31.40 54.58 -0.56
N ASN A 1034 -31.63 55.34 -1.62
CA ASN A 1034 -31.05 55.14 -2.95
C ASN A 1034 -29.99 56.22 -3.21
N ASN A 1035 -28.73 55.87 -2.98
CA ASN A 1035 -27.57 56.75 -2.97
C ASN A 1035 -26.76 56.56 -4.26
N SER A 1036 -27.00 57.38 -5.28
CA SER A 1036 -26.39 57.24 -6.61
C SER A 1036 -26.65 55.88 -7.29
N GLY A 1037 -27.64 55.11 -6.82
CA GLY A 1037 -28.03 53.81 -7.34
C GLY A 1037 -29.25 53.84 -8.28
N PHE A 1038 -29.55 52.69 -8.88
CA PHE A 1038 -30.65 52.51 -9.84
C PHE A 1038 -31.73 51.57 -9.30
N LEU A 1039 -32.98 52.02 -9.37
CA LEU A 1039 -34.18 51.21 -9.16
C LEU A 1039 -34.91 51.11 -10.50
N GLN A 1040 -35.04 49.89 -11.04
CA GLN A 1040 -35.62 49.66 -12.36
C GLN A 1040 -36.71 48.58 -12.29
N GLY A 1041 -37.87 48.85 -12.88
CA GLY A 1041 -38.91 47.85 -13.03
C GLY A 1041 -40.14 48.32 -13.76
N GLY A 1042 -41.02 47.38 -14.08
CA GLY A 1042 -42.35 47.69 -14.62
C GLY A 1042 -43.22 48.31 -13.54
N ASP A 1043 -43.38 47.58 -12.44
CA ASP A 1043 -44.04 48.06 -11.22
C ASP A 1043 -43.01 48.24 -10.10
N ILE A 1044 -42.93 49.45 -9.52
CA ILE A 1044 -42.03 49.75 -8.39
C ILE A 1044 -42.86 50.19 -7.18
N SER A 1045 -42.74 49.46 -6.07
CA SER A 1045 -43.40 49.74 -4.79
C SER A 1045 -42.36 49.94 -3.69
N LEU A 1046 -42.37 51.12 -3.07
CA LEU A 1046 -41.45 51.48 -1.98
C LEU A 1046 -42.26 51.81 -0.73
N LYS A 1047 -42.03 51.08 0.36
CA LYS A 1047 -42.71 51.28 1.64
C LYS A 1047 -41.70 51.40 2.77
N ALA A 1048 -41.61 52.56 3.39
CA ALA A 1048 -40.75 52.83 4.54
C ALA A 1048 -41.60 53.30 5.73
N GLY A 1049 -41.25 52.89 6.95
CA GLY A 1049 -41.84 53.48 8.17
C GLY A 1049 -41.25 54.86 8.52
N GLY A 1050 -40.02 55.12 8.06
CA GLY A 1050 -39.31 56.40 8.09
C GLY A 1050 -39.28 57.06 6.72
N ASN A 1051 -38.08 57.34 6.20
CA ASN A 1051 -37.86 58.13 4.98
C ASN A 1051 -37.58 57.24 3.76
N ILE A 1052 -38.02 57.72 2.59
CA ILE A 1052 -37.55 57.24 1.29
C ILE A 1052 -36.70 58.36 0.69
N VAL A 1053 -35.39 58.15 0.60
CA VAL A 1053 -34.42 59.14 0.11
C VAL A 1053 -33.83 58.62 -1.19
N SER A 1054 -33.95 59.37 -2.28
CA SER A 1054 -33.20 59.11 -3.52
C SER A 1054 -32.35 60.34 -3.82
N GLN A 1055 -31.02 60.17 -3.79
CA GLN A 1055 -30.07 61.27 -3.89
C GLN A 1055 -28.84 60.86 -4.69
N THR A 1056 -28.20 61.85 -5.32
CA THR A 1056 -26.88 61.68 -5.93
C THR A 1056 -25.83 62.12 -4.93
N LEU A 1057 -24.99 61.20 -4.47
CA LEU A 1057 -23.85 61.50 -3.63
C LEU A 1057 -22.72 62.10 -4.49
N THR A 1058 -22.13 63.19 -4.02
CA THR A 1058 -20.94 63.82 -4.62
C THR A 1058 -19.83 63.86 -3.58
N ARG A 1059 -18.58 63.61 -3.99
CA ARG A 1059 -17.41 63.78 -3.13
C ARG A 1059 -16.88 65.22 -3.29
N PRO A 1060 -16.99 66.11 -2.28
CA PRO A 1060 -16.44 67.46 -2.40
C PRO A 1060 -14.91 67.41 -2.41
N THR A 1061 -14.29 67.98 -3.44
CA THR A 1061 -12.84 68.21 -3.48
C THR A 1061 -12.46 69.27 -2.44
N ARG A 1062 -11.54 68.94 -1.53
CA ARG A 1062 -10.96 69.92 -0.60
C ARG A 1062 -10.22 70.98 -1.42
N ALA A 1063 -10.69 72.23 -1.38
CA ALA A 1063 -10.02 73.34 -2.05
C ALA A 1063 -8.54 73.39 -1.63
N MET A 1064 -7.62 73.40 -2.61
CA MET A 1064 -6.23 73.73 -2.34
C MET A 1064 -6.17 75.13 -1.71
N PRO A 1065 -5.36 75.35 -0.65
CA PRO A 1065 -5.17 76.69 -0.11
C PRO A 1065 -4.57 77.59 -1.19
N PRO A 1066 -4.94 78.88 -1.25
CA PRO A 1066 -4.41 79.80 -2.25
C PRO A 1066 -2.88 79.90 -2.17
N PRO A 1067 -2.17 80.08 -3.29
CA PRO A 1067 -0.72 80.21 -3.28
C PRO A 1067 -0.31 81.40 -2.42
N ALA A 1068 0.68 81.19 -1.55
CA ALA A 1068 1.27 82.26 -0.74
C ALA A 1068 1.85 83.34 -1.68
N ARG A 1069 1.47 84.61 -1.47
CA ARG A 1069 2.06 85.76 -2.18
C ARG A 1069 3.58 85.77 -1.99
N ALA A 1070 4.32 85.56 -3.08
CA ALA A 1070 5.75 85.88 -3.11
C ALA A 1070 5.91 87.41 -3.12
N GLY A 1071 6.58 87.96 -2.11
CA GLY A 1071 7.00 89.37 -2.10
C GLY A 1071 8.17 89.61 -3.07
N PRO A 1072 8.37 90.84 -3.55
CA PRO A 1072 9.32 91.15 -4.61
C PRO A 1072 10.77 91.03 -4.11
N GLY A 1073 11.61 90.43 -4.94
CA GLY A 1073 13.01 90.16 -4.62
C GLY A 1073 13.89 91.40 -4.47
N ARG A 1074 15.01 91.23 -3.75
CA ARG A 1074 16.23 92.00 -3.99
C ARG A 1074 17.39 91.04 -4.24
N HIS A 1075 17.94 91.17 -5.45
CA HIS A 1075 19.24 90.65 -5.86
C HIS A 1075 20.35 91.01 -4.87
N ARG A 1076 21.30 90.08 -4.67
CA ARG A 1076 22.75 90.37 -4.72
C ARG A 1076 23.60 89.09 -4.79
N GLY A 1077 24.23 88.91 -5.95
CA GLY A 1077 25.67 88.72 -6.18
C GLY A 1077 26.50 87.78 -5.29
N HIS A 1078 27.11 86.82 -5.99
CA HIS A 1078 28.45 86.25 -5.81
C HIS A 1078 28.90 85.70 -4.45
N GLY A 1079 29.23 84.40 -4.48
CA GLY A 1079 30.62 84.00 -4.31
C GLY A 1079 31.02 83.36 -2.97
N HIS A 1080 31.53 82.14 -3.12
CA HIS A 1080 32.54 81.47 -2.29
C HIS A 1080 32.12 80.69 -1.03
N CYS A 1081 32.75 79.50 -0.99
CA CYS A 1081 32.78 78.47 0.04
C CYS A 1081 33.08 79.03 1.43
N ASP A 1082 32.55 78.42 2.50
CA ASP A 1082 33.23 77.31 3.20
C ASP A 1082 32.47 76.87 4.47
N GLY A 1083 32.66 75.59 4.82
CA GLY A 1083 32.98 75.15 6.18
C GLY A 1083 32.06 75.41 7.39
N ARG A 1084 31.49 74.29 7.86
CA ARG A 1084 31.33 73.85 9.28
C ARG A 1084 30.36 74.59 10.22
N GLY A 1085 29.51 73.78 10.87
CA GLY A 1085 29.19 73.98 12.29
C GLY A 1085 27.78 73.60 12.77
N GLY A 1086 27.55 72.31 13.07
CA GLY A 1086 26.96 71.88 14.35
C GLY A 1086 25.44 71.95 14.62
N GLN A 1087 24.89 70.75 14.92
CA GLN A 1087 23.81 70.40 15.87
C GLN A 1087 22.36 70.79 15.49
N ARG A 1088 21.29 69.97 15.60
CA ARG A 1088 20.88 68.65 16.18
C ARG A 1088 19.41 68.42 15.67
N PRO A 1089 18.61 67.41 16.08
CA PRO A 1089 18.75 65.95 16.24
C PRO A 1089 17.79 65.21 15.23
N GLY A 1090 18.00 63.96 14.79
CA GLY A 1090 17.92 62.71 15.56
C GLY A 1090 16.58 61.98 15.36
N HIS A 1091 16.48 61.12 14.34
CA HIS A 1091 15.51 60.01 14.25
C HIS A 1091 16.33 58.72 14.05
N PRO A 1092 16.12 57.66 14.86
CA PRO A 1092 16.93 56.43 14.75
C PRO A 1092 16.34 55.47 13.71
N GLY A 1093 17.22 55.03 12.81
CA GLY A 1093 16.99 53.90 11.90
C GLY A 1093 17.38 52.57 12.55
N LEU A 1094 16.64 51.52 12.20
CA LEU A 1094 16.96 50.13 12.51
C LEU A 1094 17.74 49.51 11.34
N HIS A 1095 18.96 49.10 11.67
CA HIS A 1095 19.93 48.42 10.84
C HIS A 1095 19.55 46.97 10.56
N ALA A 1096 19.74 46.54 9.32
CA ALA A 1096 20.00 45.15 8.97
C ALA A 1096 21.46 44.79 9.34
N GLN A 1097 21.66 43.68 10.05
CA GLN A 1097 22.96 43.01 10.17
C GLN A 1097 22.90 41.65 9.46
N ARG A 1098 23.77 41.49 8.46
CA ARG A 1098 24.24 40.18 7.98
C ARG A 1098 25.30 39.66 8.94
N GLY A 1099 25.10 38.47 9.50
CA GLY A 1099 26.13 37.68 10.17
C GLY A 1099 26.31 36.35 9.43
N ARG A 1100 27.47 36.16 8.79
CA ARG A 1100 27.96 34.84 8.34
C ARG A 1100 28.39 34.02 9.56
N ARG A 1101 28.10 32.70 9.58
CA ARG A 1101 29.09 31.65 9.90
C ARG A 1101 28.55 30.23 9.62
N ARG A 1102 29.27 29.54 8.72
CA ARG A 1102 29.75 28.14 8.70
C ARG A 1102 28.77 26.96 8.93
N ASP A 1103 28.69 26.14 7.89
CA ASP A 1103 28.59 24.65 7.81
C ASP A 1103 29.33 23.87 8.94
N PRO A 1104 29.08 22.55 9.17
CA PRO A 1104 28.57 21.56 8.18
C PRO A 1104 27.54 20.51 8.68
N GLY A 1105 26.88 19.85 7.72
CA GLY A 1105 26.61 18.40 7.79
C GLY A 1105 25.16 17.90 7.68
N ARG A 1106 24.62 17.85 6.46
CA ARG A 1106 24.17 16.63 5.76
C ARG A 1106 23.55 16.98 4.42
#